data_AF-A0A0B2SHP9-F1
#
_entry.id   AF-A0A0B2SHP9-F1
#
_cell.length_a   1.000
_cell.length_b   1.000
_cell.length_c   1.000
_cell.angle_alpha   90.00
_cell.angle_beta   90.00
_cell.angle_gamma   90.00
#
_symmetry.space_group_name_H-M   'P 1'
#
loop_
_entity.id
_entity.type
_entity.pdbx_description
1 polymer ?
#
loop_
_entity_poly.entity_id
_entity_poly.type
_entity_poly.pdbx_seq_one_letter_code
_entity_poly.pdbx_strand_id
1 'polypeptide(L)'
;MRSDAALEAIAKASEDRVPNIVLYNYPSFSGAYSALFAHLFYTHHNLPSLILPFSSVPLLALRIEDLCFEGLETCYLLDFIPPKEFLFDLSRKSKCKIIGFDHRKSVLGHIPPANDCPENIMINVNLEKSSSSVVYEYFAGKCEDANISNGEAPCLVDSKDKGRVELMLKYIEDGDLRRWSLPGIRAFNIGLSEWRSRFNCISNPYMYKQLLKLSAEDLITKGNSCVSSRQNAASKLLEKAFRVRLGRGFYGECLGVRADGNSNLSDEIGKLLSVKSAATGLRPIGAVIFMQRNNLKMCLRSTDSSTDTSEVAKAYGGGGSPSSSSFIIRLDEYNQWISAFFPEITCKADHLIRGDLFRKRQMSTNAVFDLTSGTKTSYVGNKWASLSRPFSSKPAGNDVIGIDLGTTNSCVSVMEGKNPKVIENSEGARTTPSVVAFNQKAELLVGTPAKRQAVTNPTNTLFGTKRLIGRRFDDSQTQKEMKMVPYKIVKASNGDAWVEANGQQYSPSQVGAFVLTKMKETAESYLGKSVSKAVITVPAYFNDAQRQATKDAGRIAGLDVQRIINEPTAAALSYGMNNKEGLIAVFDLGGGTFDVSILEISNGVFEVKATNGDTFLGGEDFDNALLDFLVNEFKRTENIDLSKDKLALQRLREAAEKAKIELSSTSQTEINLPFITADASGAKHLNITLTRSKFEALVNRLIERTKAPCKSCLKDANVSIKEVDEVLLVGGMTRVPKVQEVVSAIFGKSPSKGVNPDEAVAMGAAIQGGILRGDVKELLLLDVTPLSLGIETLGGIFTRLINRNTTIPTKKSQVFSTAADNQTQVGIKVLQGEREMAVDNKSLGEFELVGIPPAPRGMPQIEVTFDIDANGIVTVSAKDKSTGKEQQITIRSSGGLSEDEIDKMVKEAELHAQKDQERKALIDIRNSADTTIYSIEKSLGEYRDKIPSEVAKEIEDAVSDLRTAMAGDNADEIKAKLDAANKAVSKIGEHMSGGSSGSSSAGGSQGGEQAPEAEYEEVKK
;
A
#
# COMPACT_ATOMS: atom_id res chain seq x y z
N MET A 1 33.78 -5.68 -10.68
CA MET A 1 34.45 -5.07 -9.51
C MET A 1 34.23 -6.00 -8.33
N ARG A 2 35.32 -6.58 -7.80
CA ARG A 2 35.31 -7.39 -6.56
C ARG A 2 34.97 -6.44 -5.40
N SER A 3 34.32 -6.90 -4.33
CA SER A 3 34.13 -5.98 -3.20
C SER A 3 35.41 -5.78 -2.45
N ASP A 4 35.82 -4.52 -2.37
CA ASP A 4 36.93 -4.09 -1.54
C ASP A 4 36.71 -4.50 -0.06
N ALA A 5 35.47 -4.59 0.43
CA ALA A 5 35.17 -4.98 1.80
C ALA A 5 35.48 -6.45 2.16
N ALA A 6 35.25 -7.40 1.25
CA ALA A 6 35.61 -8.80 1.49
C ALA A 6 37.13 -8.99 1.44
N LEU A 7 37.79 -8.31 0.50
CA LEU A 7 39.25 -8.31 0.40
C LEU A 7 39.90 -7.62 1.61
N GLU A 8 39.32 -6.54 2.13
CA GLU A 8 39.74 -5.85 3.35
C GLU A 8 39.53 -6.72 4.59
N ALA A 9 38.41 -7.45 4.70
CA ALA A 9 38.17 -8.40 5.80
C ALA A 9 39.16 -9.57 5.77
N ILE A 10 39.51 -10.07 4.58
CA ILE A 10 40.50 -11.13 4.43
C ILE A 10 41.91 -10.62 4.69
N ALA A 11 42.27 -9.42 4.22
CA ALA A 11 43.54 -8.78 4.52
C ALA A 11 43.70 -8.57 6.03
N LYS A 12 42.66 -8.07 6.71
CA LYS A 12 42.66 -7.89 8.16
C LYS A 12 42.76 -9.22 8.92
N ALA A 13 42.03 -10.25 8.50
CA ALA A 13 42.15 -11.56 9.12
C ALA A 13 43.52 -12.23 8.91
N SER A 14 44.17 -11.92 7.78
CA SER A 14 45.55 -12.32 7.51
C SER A 14 46.54 -11.60 8.44
N GLU A 15 46.34 -10.31 8.72
CA GLU A 15 47.13 -9.57 9.72
C GLU A 15 46.90 -10.14 11.13
N ASP A 16 45.66 -10.46 11.47
CA ASP A 16 45.24 -10.94 12.79
C ASP A 16 45.47 -12.46 13.00
N ARG A 17 46.00 -13.18 12.00
CA ARG A 17 46.24 -14.65 12.00
C ARG A 17 45.06 -15.47 12.53
N VAL A 18 43.87 -15.23 11.99
CA VAL A 18 42.64 -15.85 12.47
C VAL A 18 42.63 -17.37 12.21
N PRO A 19 42.52 -18.23 13.25
CA PRO A 19 42.65 -19.69 13.11
C PRO A 19 41.38 -20.39 12.59
N ASN A 20 40.22 -19.73 12.62
CA ASN A 20 38.94 -20.33 12.21
C ASN A 20 38.28 -19.49 11.11
N ILE A 21 37.90 -20.13 10.00
CA ILE A 21 37.15 -19.48 8.93
C ILE A 21 35.80 -20.18 8.71
N VAL A 22 34.74 -19.40 8.49
CA VAL A 22 33.39 -19.89 8.22
C VAL A 22 32.96 -19.35 6.86
N LEU A 23 32.76 -20.25 5.91
CA LEU A 23 32.27 -19.95 4.57
C LEU A 23 30.84 -20.46 4.43
N TYR A 24 29.94 -19.64 3.91
CA TYR A 24 28.55 -20.04 3.66
C TYR A 24 28.09 -19.59 2.28
N ASN A 25 27.23 -20.39 1.62
CA ASN A 25 26.73 -20.02 0.30
C ASN A 25 25.71 -18.89 0.38
N TYR A 26 25.81 -17.97 -0.57
CA TYR A 26 24.92 -16.84 -0.76
C TYR A 26 24.47 -16.76 -2.24
N PRO A 27 23.16 -16.59 -2.52
CA PRO A 27 22.05 -16.43 -1.58
C PRO A 27 21.52 -17.77 -1.05
N SER A 28 21.85 -18.13 0.20
CA SER A 28 21.15 -19.20 0.93
C SER A 28 20.75 -18.73 2.33
N PHE A 29 19.45 -18.86 2.64
CA PHE A 29 18.94 -18.61 3.99
C PHE A 29 19.51 -19.60 4.99
N SER A 30 19.62 -20.88 4.63
CA SER A 30 20.18 -21.89 5.51
C SER A 30 21.65 -21.59 5.80
N GLY A 31 22.43 -21.20 4.79
CA GLY A 31 23.83 -20.79 4.96
C GLY A 31 24.00 -19.59 5.89
N ALA A 32 23.17 -18.55 5.72
CA ALA A 32 23.22 -17.36 6.57
C ALA A 32 22.87 -17.65 8.04
N TYR A 33 21.89 -18.53 8.30
CA TYR A 33 21.53 -18.93 9.67
C TYR A 33 22.60 -19.81 10.31
N SER A 34 23.15 -20.77 9.55
CA SER A 34 24.30 -21.57 10.00
C SER A 34 25.50 -20.68 10.37
N ALA A 35 25.79 -19.64 9.58
CA ALA A 35 26.88 -18.70 9.86
C ALA A 35 26.63 -17.87 11.14
N LEU A 36 25.38 -17.50 11.43
CA LEU A 36 25.02 -16.82 12.68
C LEU A 36 25.28 -17.71 13.91
N PHE A 37 25.01 -19.02 13.83
CA PHE A 37 25.30 -19.93 14.94
C PHE A 37 26.79 -20.07 15.22
N ALA A 38 27.60 -20.19 14.16
CA ALA A 38 29.04 -20.18 14.31
C ALA A 38 29.52 -18.85 14.94
N HIS A 39 29.00 -17.71 14.47
CA HIS A 39 29.31 -16.39 15.05
C HIS A 39 29.05 -16.32 16.55
N LEU A 40 27.87 -16.77 16.98
CA LEU A 40 27.47 -16.73 18.38
C LEU A 40 28.37 -17.64 19.24
N PHE A 41 28.69 -18.84 18.78
CA PHE A 41 29.62 -19.75 19.47
C PHE A 41 31.01 -19.13 19.63
N TYR A 42 31.60 -18.65 18.53
CA TYR A 42 32.96 -18.08 18.54
C TYR A 42 33.04 -16.80 19.36
N THR A 43 32.03 -15.93 19.28
CA THR A 43 31.95 -14.70 20.07
C THR A 43 31.81 -15.01 21.57
N HIS A 44 30.97 -15.97 21.95
CA HIS A 44 30.77 -16.33 23.35
C HIS A 44 32.04 -16.88 24.00
N HIS A 45 32.77 -17.73 23.30
CA HIS A 45 34.04 -18.29 23.79
C HIS A 45 35.24 -17.36 23.57
N ASN A 46 35.00 -16.13 23.08
CA ASN A 46 36.02 -15.15 22.74
C ASN A 46 37.12 -15.72 21.82
N LEU A 47 36.72 -16.61 20.91
CA LEU A 47 37.60 -17.31 19.98
C LEU A 47 37.65 -16.54 18.65
N PRO A 48 38.83 -16.26 18.10
CA PRO A 48 38.96 -15.56 16.82
C PRO A 48 38.41 -16.42 15.67
N SER A 49 37.48 -15.84 14.91
CA SER A 49 36.92 -16.43 13.70
C SER A 49 36.62 -15.38 12.63
N LEU A 50 36.70 -15.79 11.36
CA LEU A 50 36.36 -14.97 10.21
C LEU A 50 35.17 -15.59 9.47
N ILE A 51 34.10 -14.83 9.27
CA ILE A 51 32.87 -15.33 8.65
C ILE A 51 32.70 -14.65 7.30
N LEU A 52 32.80 -15.41 6.20
CA LEU A 52 32.74 -14.87 4.84
C LEU A 52 31.56 -15.47 4.05
N PRO A 53 30.78 -14.62 3.37
CA PRO A 53 29.82 -15.08 2.38
C PRO A 53 30.53 -15.54 1.11
N PHE A 54 29.95 -16.53 0.43
CA PHE A 54 30.43 -17.03 -0.85
C PHE A 54 29.35 -16.97 -1.91
N SER A 55 29.66 -16.45 -3.11
CA SER A 55 28.71 -16.39 -4.21
C SER A 55 29.11 -17.33 -5.34
N SER A 56 28.14 -18.08 -5.88
CA SER A 56 28.32 -18.94 -7.06
C SER A 56 28.41 -18.16 -8.39
N VAL A 57 28.32 -16.82 -8.38
CA VAL A 57 28.44 -15.98 -9.57
C VAL A 57 29.91 -15.90 -10.01
N PRO A 58 30.30 -16.40 -11.19
CA PRO A 58 31.71 -16.57 -11.59
C PRO A 58 32.56 -15.29 -11.57
N LEU A 59 31.96 -14.13 -11.85
CA LEU A 59 32.63 -12.81 -11.89
C LEU A 59 32.85 -12.19 -10.49
N LEU A 60 32.27 -12.77 -9.45
CA LEU A 60 32.28 -12.28 -8.06
C LEU A 60 32.71 -13.36 -7.05
N ALA A 61 33.06 -14.55 -7.51
CA ALA A 61 33.45 -15.66 -6.64
C ALA A 61 34.78 -15.38 -5.94
N LEU A 62 34.84 -15.73 -4.66
CA LEU A 62 36.07 -15.75 -3.88
C LEU A 62 36.99 -16.84 -4.47
N ARG A 63 38.24 -16.51 -4.81
CA ARG A 63 39.21 -17.51 -5.27
C ARG A 63 40.06 -17.98 -4.09
N ILE A 64 40.62 -19.17 -4.22
CA ILE A 64 41.50 -19.74 -3.19
C ILE A 64 42.76 -18.91 -3.02
N GLU A 65 43.26 -18.29 -4.10
CA GLU A 65 44.38 -17.34 -4.00
C GLU A 65 44.05 -16.09 -3.17
N ASP A 66 42.76 -15.79 -2.98
CA ASP A 66 42.35 -14.63 -2.20
C ASP A 66 42.33 -14.93 -0.70
N LEU A 67 42.51 -16.19 -0.26
CA LEU A 67 42.55 -16.61 1.15
C LEU A 67 43.98 -16.75 1.66
N CYS A 68 44.26 -16.21 2.86
CA CYS A 68 45.51 -16.48 3.57
C CYS A 68 45.39 -17.77 4.39
N PHE A 69 46.28 -18.73 4.15
CA PHE A 69 46.28 -20.05 4.81
C PHE A 69 47.25 -20.17 5.98
N GLU A 70 48.10 -19.16 6.19
CA GLU A 70 49.13 -19.19 7.22
C GLU A 70 48.50 -19.03 8.61
N GLY A 71 48.53 -20.10 9.42
CA GLY A 71 47.93 -20.12 10.76
C GLY A 71 46.46 -20.57 10.82
N LEU A 72 45.86 -20.99 9.69
CA LEU A 72 44.49 -21.49 9.66
C LEU A 72 44.38 -22.93 10.20
N GLU A 73 43.54 -23.14 11.20
CA GLU A 73 43.33 -24.43 11.86
C GLU A 73 42.05 -25.13 11.38
N THR A 74 40.93 -24.40 11.26
CA THR A 74 39.63 -24.98 10.85
C THR A 74 38.88 -24.12 9.84
N CYS A 75 38.31 -24.74 8.81
CA CYS A 75 37.44 -24.13 7.82
C CYS A 75 36.05 -24.79 7.82
N TYR A 76 35.00 -24.03 8.12
CA TYR A 76 33.62 -24.49 8.11
C TYR A 76 32.94 -24.11 6.80
N LEU A 77 32.26 -25.07 6.16
CA LEU A 77 31.53 -24.88 4.92
C LEU A 77 30.03 -25.12 5.16
N LEU A 78 29.25 -24.06 5.25
CA LEU A 78 27.86 -24.10 5.70
C LEU A 78 26.89 -23.92 4.53
N ASP A 79 26.20 -24.99 4.14
CA ASP A 79 25.33 -25.03 2.94
C ASP A 79 26.05 -24.51 1.69
N PHE A 80 27.36 -24.78 1.61
CA PHE A 80 28.32 -24.19 0.68
C PHE A 80 28.20 -24.78 -0.74
N ILE A 81 28.38 -23.99 -1.80
CA ILE A 81 28.46 -24.50 -3.18
C ILE A 81 29.85 -24.14 -3.73
N PRO A 82 30.82 -25.07 -3.66
CA PRO A 82 32.18 -24.81 -4.14
C PRO A 82 32.24 -24.75 -5.67
N PRO A 83 33.14 -23.92 -6.25
CA PRO A 83 33.62 -24.11 -7.62
C PRO A 83 34.24 -25.51 -7.78
N LYS A 84 34.28 -26.03 -9.02
CA LYS A 84 35.04 -27.27 -9.30
C LYS A 84 36.47 -27.15 -8.78
N GLU A 85 36.98 -28.22 -8.18
CA GLU A 85 38.32 -28.32 -7.57
C GLU A 85 38.58 -27.46 -6.31
N PHE A 86 37.65 -26.60 -5.87
CA PHE A 86 37.89 -25.70 -4.73
C PHE A 86 38.24 -26.45 -3.44
N LEU A 87 37.53 -27.53 -3.12
CA LEU A 87 37.81 -28.33 -1.92
C LEU A 87 39.18 -29.00 -1.97
N PHE A 88 39.61 -29.45 -3.15
CA PHE A 88 40.91 -30.08 -3.37
C PHE A 88 42.05 -29.07 -3.25
N ASP A 89 41.89 -27.91 -3.87
CA ASP A 89 42.87 -26.82 -3.78
C ASP A 89 42.97 -26.28 -2.35
N LEU A 90 41.85 -26.18 -1.63
CA LEU A 90 41.83 -25.78 -0.22
C LEU A 90 42.53 -26.82 0.66
N SER A 91 42.25 -28.11 0.45
CA SER A 91 42.88 -29.22 1.16
C SER A 91 44.39 -29.35 0.86
N ARG A 92 44.82 -29.08 -0.38
CA ARG A 92 46.24 -29.13 -0.77
C ARG A 92 47.04 -27.93 -0.27
N LYS A 93 46.46 -26.73 -0.29
CA LYS A 93 47.14 -25.49 0.11
C LYS A 93 47.11 -25.23 1.62
N SER A 94 46.27 -25.93 2.38
CA SER A 94 46.15 -25.76 3.82
C SER A 94 46.08 -27.09 4.56
N LYS A 95 46.79 -27.18 5.69
CA LYS A 95 46.66 -28.29 6.64
C LYS A 95 45.43 -28.15 7.56
N CYS A 96 44.58 -27.14 7.33
CA CYS A 96 43.39 -26.92 8.14
C CYS A 96 42.39 -28.07 8.00
N LYS A 97 41.62 -28.28 9.07
CA LYS A 97 40.49 -29.19 9.10
C LYS A 97 39.30 -28.54 8.40
N ILE A 98 38.79 -29.15 7.33
CA ILE A 98 37.66 -28.65 6.56
C ILE A 98 36.40 -29.41 7.01
N ILE A 99 35.37 -28.70 7.46
CA ILE A 99 34.14 -29.29 7.99
C ILE A 99 32.94 -28.74 7.24
N GLY A 100 32.32 -29.58 6.40
CA GLY A 100 31.13 -29.22 5.63
C GLY A 100 29.83 -29.67 6.28
N PHE A 101 28.78 -28.85 6.17
CA PHE A 101 27.42 -29.16 6.59
C PHE A 101 26.43 -28.91 5.45
N ASP A 102 25.68 -29.94 5.06
CA ASP A 102 24.83 -29.91 3.87
C ASP A 102 23.56 -30.76 4.05
N HIS A 103 22.42 -30.25 3.59
CA HIS A 103 21.12 -30.91 3.61
C HIS A 103 20.51 -31.11 2.20
N ARG A 104 21.13 -30.55 1.15
CA ARG A 104 20.65 -30.62 -0.24
C ARG A 104 21.58 -31.38 -1.19
N LYS A 105 22.63 -32.01 -0.66
CA LYS A 105 23.69 -32.67 -1.44
C LYS A 105 24.44 -31.72 -2.40
N SER A 106 24.42 -30.41 -2.13
CA SER A 106 25.07 -29.40 -2.97
C SER A 106 26.60 -29.43 -2.87
N VAL A 107 27.15 -29.73 -1.70
CA VAL A 107 28.58 -29.99 -1.47
C VAL A 107 28.95 -31.38 -2.00
N LEU A 108 28.06 -32.36 -1.84
CA LEU A 108 28.27 -33.75 -2.27
C LEU A 108 28.38 -33.95 -3.79
N GLY A 109 27.69 -33.12 -4.59
CA GLY A 109 27.78 -33.17 -6.06
C GLY A 109 29.17 -32.87 -6.63
N HIS A 110 30.11 -32.41 -5.79
CA HIS A 110 31.47 -32.03 -6.15
C HIS A 110 32.55 -32.82 -5.40
N ILE A 111 32.17 -33.89 -4.67
CA ILE A 111 33.09 -34.78 -3.95
C ILE A 111 33.02 -36.19 -4.59
N PRO A 112 34.15 -36.85 -4.90
CA PRO A 112 34.16 -38.21 -5.44
C PRO A 112 33.64 -39.24 -4.41
N PRO A 113 33.27 -40.47 -4.84
CA PRO A 113 32.91 -41.54 -3.92
C PRO A 113 34.03 -41.81 -2.89
N ALA A 114 33.64 -42.29 -1.70
CA ALA A 114 34.37 -42.30 -0.42
C ALA A 114 35.85 -42.76 -0.39
N ASN A 115 36.42 -43.31 -1.47
CA ASN A 115 37.80 -43.81 -1.50
C ASN A 115 38.86 -42.76 -1.93
N ASP A 116 38.48 -41.57 -2.38
CA ASP A 116 39.40 -40.50 -2.84
C ASP A 116 39.29 -39.16 -2.08
N CYS A 117 38.61 -39.14 -0.92
CA CYS A 117 38.45 -37.91 -0.13
C CYS A 117 39.70 -37.64 0.75
N PRO A 118 40.31 -36.44 0.70
CA PRO A 118 41.44 -36.09 1.57
C PRO A 118 41.10 -36.22 3.07
N GLU A 119 42.04 -36.72 3.88
CA GLU A 119 41.85 -37.00 5.31
C GLU A 119 41.49 -35.76 6.16
N ASN A 120 41.85 -34.56 5.69
CA ASN A 120 41.55 -33.31 6.38
C ASN A 120 40.15 -32.75 6.08
N ILE A 121 39.32 -33.47 5.31
CA ILE A 121 37.93 -33.08 4.99
C ILE A 121 36.94 -33.98 5.74
N MET A 122 36.06 -33.37 6.52
CA MET A 122 34.90 -34.00 7.15
C MET A 122 33.61 -33.39 6.59
N ILE A 123 32.67 -34.21 6.14
CA ILE A 123 31.38 -33.76 5.61
C ILE A 123 30.27 -34.38 6.46
N ASN A 124 29.43 -33.54 7.08
CA ASN A 124 28.24 -33.96 7.79
C ASN A 124 27.01 -33.69 6.90
N VAL A 125 26.38 -34.75 6.41
CA VAL A 125 25.16 -34.66 5.60
C VAL A 125 23.99 -35.28 6.36
N ASN A 126 22.92 -34.51 6.51
CA ASN A 126 21.66 -34.99 7.04
C ASN A 126 20.53 -34.51 6.13
N LEU A 127 19.81 -35.43 5.49
CA LEU A 127 18.73 -35.11 4.55
C LEU A 127 17.37 -34.94 5.27
N GLU A 128 17.29 -35.32 6.54
CA GLU A 128 16.07 -35.23 7.35
C GLU A 128 15.99 -33.92 8.14
N LYS A 129 17.15 -33.28 8.39
CA LYS A 129 17.27 -31.99 9.10
C LYS A 129 17.89 -30.94 8.19
N SER A 130 17.58 -29.65 8.39
CA SER A 130 18.22 -28.59 7.60
C SER A 130 19.69 -28.38 8.02
N SER A 131 20.52 -27.79 7.16
CA SER A 131 21.92 -27.49 7.50
C SER A 131 22.04 -26.58 8.72
N SER A 132 21.04 -25.73 9.00
CA SER A 132 21.03 -24.89 10.20
C SER A 132 20.87 -25.72 11.49
N SER A 133 20.02 -26.74 11.47
CA SER A 133 19.80 -27.65 12.60
C SER A 133 21.04 -28.46 12.92
N VAL A 134 21.67 -29.04 11.89
CA VAL A 134 22.86 -29.88 12.06
C VAL A 134 24.05 -29.05 12.56
N VAL A 135 24.22 -27.83 12.06
CA VAL A 135 25.26 -26.90 12.51
C VAL A 135 25.03 -26.50 13.97
N TYR A 136 23.78 -26.24 14.36
CA TYR A 136 23.46 -25.99 15.76
C TYR A 136 23.83 -27.19 16.63
N GLU A 137 23.38 -28.40 16.30
CA GLU A 137 23.67 -29.60 17.09
C GLU A 137 25.17 -29.82 17.25
N TYR A 138 25.93 -29.59 16.17
CA TYR A 138 27.38 -29.70 16.18
C TYR A 138 28.06 -28.70 17.12
N PHE A 139 27.71 -27.41 17.01
CA PHE A 139 28.30 -26.38 17.88
C PHE A 139 27.82 -26.52 19.32
N ALA A 140 26.55 -26.89 19.55
CA ALA A 140 26.00 -27.16 20.87
C ALA A 140 26.71 -28.34 21.56
N GLY A 141 26.94 -29.45 20.84
CA GLY A 141 27.69 -30.60 21.37
C GLY A 141 29.14 -30.27 21.73
N LYS A 142 29.82 -29.43 20.93
CA LYS A 142 31.17 -28.95 21.26
C LYS A 142 31.24 -28.15 22.58
N CYS A 143 30.15 -27.52 22.98
CA CYS A 143 30.06 -26.81 24.26
C CYS A 143 29.87 -27.76 25.44
N GLU A 144 29.23 -28.91 25.22
CA GLU A 144 29.05 -29.96 26.21
C GLU A 144 30.37 -30.75 26.42
N ASP A 145 31.12 -31.06 25.35
CA ASP A 145 32.39 -31.81 25.41
C ASP A 145 33.57 -31.05 26.06
N ALA A 146 33.58 -29.72 26.01
CA ALA A 146 34.61 -28.90 26.65
C ALA A 146 34.59 -28.97 28.21
N ASN A 147 33.59 -29.64 28.79
CA ASN A 147 33.28 -29.62 30.23
C ASN A 147 33.62 -30.89 31.02
N ILE A 148 34.46 -31.80 30.51
CA ILE A 148 35.03 -32.87 31.35
C ILE A 148 36.38 -32.41 31.93
N SER A 149 36.36 -31.48 32.88
CA SER A 149 37.48 -31.37 33.84
C SER A 149 37.28 -30.54 35.10
N ASN A 150 36.25 -29.70 35.26
CA ASN A 150 35.97 -29.06 36.56
C ASN A 150 34.49 -28.72 36.69
N GLY A 151 33.83 -29.27 37.73
CA GLY A 151 32.38 -29.36 37.92
C GLY A 151 31.60 -28.07 38.20
N GLU A 152 31.81 -27.01 37.43
CA GLU A 152 30.84 -25.90 37.30
C GLU A 152 30.83 -25.46 35.83
N ALA A 153 29.75 -25.79 35.11
CA ALA A 153 29.62 -25.43 33.70
C ALA A 153 29.21 -23.96 33.54
N PRO A 154 29.95 -23.12 32.79
CA PRO A 154 29.32 -22.08 32.01
C PRO A 154 28.75 -22.78 30.77
N CYS A 155 27.53 -23.30 30.89
CA CYS A 155 26.74 -23.62 29.70
C CYS A 155 26.62 -22.31 28.90
N LEU A 156 26.74 -22.37 27.57
CA LEU A 156 26.61 -21.19 26.69
C LEU A 156 25.32 -20.41 26.96
N VAL A 157 24.36 -21.08 27.60
CA VAL A 157 23.05 -20.61 28.01
C VAL A 157 22.68 -21.40 29.29
N ASP A 158 22.34 -20.74 30.41
CA ASP A 158 22.04 -21.39 31.72
C ASP A 158 21.04 -22.57 31.55
N SER A 159 21.05 -23.54 32.47
CA SER A 159 20.06 -24.64 32.52
C SER A 159 18.60 -24.16 32.44
N LYS A 160 18.31 -22.94 32.90
CA LYS A 160 17.03 -22.24 32.76
C LYS A 160 16.71 -21.77 31.34
N ASP A 161 17.72 -21.60 30.51
CA ASP A 161 17.65 -21.06 29.17
C ASP A 161 17.87 -22.11 28.07
N LYS A 162 18.29 -23.35 28.40
CA LYS A 162 18.34 -24.48 27.44
C LYS A 162 17.00 -24.68 26.72
N GLY A 163 15.90 -24.69 27.47
CA GLY A 163 14.55 -24.74 26.89
C GLY A 163 14.18 -23.49 26.07
N ARG A 164 14.78 -22.32 26.37
CA ARG A 164 14.59 -21.09 25.59
C ARG A 164 15.36 -21.11 24.27
N VAL A 165 16.55 -21.70 24.27
CA VAL A 165 17.35 -21.90 23.05
C VAL A 165 16.69 -22.95 22.17
N GLU A 166 16.23 -24.07 22.73
CA GLU A 166 15.43 -25.07 22.01
C GLU A 166 14.17 -24.48 21.37
N LEU A 167 13.50 -23.55 22.08
CA LEU A 167 12.38 -22.79 21.53
C LEU A 167 12.83 -21.83 20.41
N MET A 168 13.96 -21.15 20.58
CA MET A 168 14.57 -20.27 19.59
C MET A 168 14.93 -21.02 18.30
N LEU A 169 15.45 -22.25 18.41
CA LEU A 169 15.78 -23.14 17.30
C LEU A 169 14.54 -23.56 16.53
N LYS A 170 13.48 -23.93 17.24
CA LYS A 170 12.20 -24.26 16.63
C LYS A 170 11.67 -23.09 15.79
N TYR A 171 11.86 -21.85 16.23
CA TYR A 171 11.46 -20.65 15.48
C TYR A 171 12.38 -20.30 14.30
N ILE A 172 13.67 -20.64 14.37
CA ILE A 172 14.63 -20.48 13.27
C ILE A 172 14.38 -21.55 12.19
N GLU A 173 14.09 -22.79 12.59
CA GLU A 173 13.73 -23.92 11.72
C GLU A 173 12.38 -23.75 11.03
N ASP A 174 11.37 -23.21 11.73
CA ASP A 174 10.06 -22.86 11.14
C ASP A 174 10.14 -21.68 10.15
N GLY A 175 11.33 -21.11 9.93
CA GLY A 175 11.62 -20.15 8.86
C GLY A 175 11.05 -18.74 9.06
N ASP A 176 10.82 -18.30 10.32
CA ASP A 176 10.12 -17.04 10.60
C ASP A 176 10.98 -15.93 11.22
N LEU A 177 12.30 -15.97 11.05
CA LEU A 177 13.19 -14.83 11.36
C LEU A 177 12.85 -13.56 10.54
N ARG A 178 12.12 -13.71 9.41
CA ARG A 178 11.56 -12.59 8.63
C ARG A 178 10.54 -11.75 9.40
N ARG A 179 9.95 -12.27 10.48
CA ARG A 179 8.83 -11.62 11.19
C ARG A 179 9.18 -11.18 12.60
N TRP A 180 10.44 -11.32 13.00
CA TRP A 180 10.92 -10.75 14.25
C TRP A 180 11.14 -9.25 14.06
N SER A 181 10.48 -8.41 14.84
CA SER A 181 10.69 -6.97 14.85
C SER A 181 11.96 -6.62 15.64
N LEU A 182 13.12 -6.94 15.06
CA LEU A 182 14.43 -6.51 15.55
C LEU A 182 14.82 -5.15 14.93
N PRO A 183 15.42 -4.21 15.69
CA PRO A 183 15.96 -2.98 15.12
C PRO A 183 17.03 -3.29 14.08
N GLY A 184 16.92 -2.71 12.88
CA GLY A 184 17.87 -2.92 11.77
C GLY A 184 17.44 -3.99 10.76
N ILE A 185 16.46 -4.84 11.08
CA ILE A 185 16.01 -5.88 10.15
C ILE A 185 15.16 -5.35 8.99
N ARG A 186 14.73 -4.07 8.97
CA ARG A 186 14.09 -3.50 7.76
C ARG A 186 15.04 -3.49 6.57
N ALA A 187 16.35 -3.25 6.76
CA ALA A 187 17.33 -3.38 5.67
C ALA A 187 17.50 -4.84 5.23
N PHE A 188 17.43 -5.77 6.19
CA PHE A 188 17.51 -7.21 5.96
C PHE A 188 16.25 -7.80 5.28
N ASN A 189 15.05 -7.31 5.63
CA ASN A 189 13.76 -7.76 5.10
C ASN A 189 13.36 -7.06 3.80
N ILE A 190 13.66 -5.77 3.62
CA ILE A 190 13.48 -5.06 2.34
C ILE A 190 14.37 -5.72 1.28
N GLY A 191 15.60 -6.11 1.63
CA GLY A 191 16.46 -6.89 0.73
C GLY A 191 15.87 -8.27 0.37
N LEU A 192 15.14 -8.90 1.29
CA LEU A 192 14.61 -10.27 1.18
C LEU A 192 13.33 -10.36 0.34
N SER A 193 12.52 -9.29 0.35
CA SER A 193 11.32 -9.18 -0.46
C SER A 193 11.56 -8.57 -1.84
N GLU A 194 12.57 -7.70 -1.99
CA GLU A 194 12.87 -7.01 -3.26
C GLU A 194 14.01 -7.67 -4.07
N TRP A 195 13.77 -8.85 -4.64
CA TRP A 195 14.48 -9.42 -5.82
C TRP A 195 15.49 -10.55 -5.59
N ARG A 196 15.39 -11.54 -6.48
CA ARG A 196 16.30 -12.68 -6.71
C ARG A 196 17.73 -12.31 -7.17
N SER A 197 18.28 -11.13 -6.87
CA SER A 197 19.66 -10.79 -7.32
C SER A 197 20.48 -9.79 -6.51
N ARG A 198 20.04 -9.26 -5.35
CA ARG A 198 20.81 -8.20 -4.64
C ARG A 198 20.85 -8.29 -3.11
N PHE A 199 21.36 -9.38 -2.55
CA PHE A 199 22.19 -9.21 -1.33
C PHE A 199 23.52 -9.90 -1.30
N ASN A 200 24.30 -9.55 -2.30
CA ASN A 200 25.72 -9.74 -2.22
C ASN A 200 26.28 -8.91 -1.03
N CYS A 201 26.73 -9.55 0.06
CA CYS A 201 27.33 -8.86 1.22
C CYS A 201 28.69 -8.21 0.86
N ILE A 202 29.27 -8.70 -0.24
CA ILE A 202 30.32 -8.04 -1.05
C ILE A 202 29.84 -6.64 -1.48
N SER A 203 28.61 -6.48 -1.99
CA SER A 203 28.05 -5.17 -2.39
C SER A 203 27.40 -4.34 -1.26
N ASN A 204 27.27 -4.89 -0.03
CA ASN A 204 26.66 -4.18 1.10
C ASN A 204 27.35 -4.50 2.45
N PRO A 205 28.49 -3.86 2.75
CA PRO A 205 29.29 -4.10 3.95
C PRO A 205 28.61 -3.68 5.27
N TYR A 206 27.56 -2.86 5.21
CA TYR A 206 26.82 -2.42 6.39
C TYR A 206 26.04 -3.57 7.04
N MET A 207 25.54 -4.49 6.24
CA MET A 207 24.80 -5.68 6.68
C MET A 207 25.67 -6.69 7.43
N TYR A 208 26.88 -6.96 6.91
CA TYR A 208 27.87 -7.78 7.61
C TYR A 208 28.22 -7.20 8.98
N LYS A 209 28.43 -5.88 9.05
CA LYS A 209 28.65 -5.15 10.32
C LYS A 209 27.45 -5.15 11.27
N GLN A 210 26.23 -5.39 10.79
CA GLN A 210 25.04 -5.49 11.64
C GLN A 210 24.86 -6.89 12.23
N LEU A 211 25.10 -7.94 11.44
CA LEU A 211 25.04 -9.32 11.93
C LEU A 211 26.08 -9.58 13.03
N LEU A 212 27.29 -9.05 12.86
CA LEU A 212 28.36 -9.15 13.86
C LEU A 212 28.06 -8.41 15.19
N LYS A 213 27.05 -7.52 15.22
CA LYS A 213 26.68 -6.72 16.39
C LYS A 213 25.57 -7.34 17.24
N LEU A 214 24.96 -8.45 16.82
CA LEU A 214 23.87 -9.09 17.56
C LEU A 214 24.43 -9.94 18.73
N SER A 215 23.96 -9.66 19.93
CA SER A 215 24.25 -10.46 21.13
C SER A 215 23.18 -11.54 21.37
N ALA A 216 23.50 -12.55 22.20
CA ALA A 216 22.52 -13.56 22.61
C ALA A 216 21.34 -12.94 23.38
N GLU A 217 21.63 -11.93 24.22
CA GLU A 217 20.66 -11.25 25.08
C GLU A 217 19.67 -10.37 24.28
N ASP A 218 20.13 -9.78 23.18
CA ASP A 218 19.31 -9.05 22.21
C ASP A 218 18.26 -9.94 21.53
N LEU A 219 18.63 -11.17 21.20
CA LEU A 219 17.74 -12.14 20.54
C LEU A 219 16.70 -12.69 21.52
N ILE A 220 17.11 -13.00 22.76
CA ILE A 220 16.25 -13.54 23.82
C ILE A 220 15.16 -12.54 24.24
N THR A 221 15.54 -11.29 24.51
CA THR A 221 14.62 -10.25 24.97
C THR A 221 13.53 -9.98 23.92
N LYS A 222 13.90 -9.95 22.65
CA LYS A 222 12.99 -9.60 21.55
C LYS A 222 12.16 -10.79 21.09
N GLY A 223 12.67 -12.02 21.16
CA GLY A 223 11.91 -13.25 20.90
C GLY A 223 10.73 -13.46 21.87
N ASN A 224 10.94 -13.23 23.17
CA ASN A 224 9.91 -13.41 24.20
C ASN A 224 8.66 -12.53 24.01
N SER A 225 8.83 -11.32 23.46
CA SER A 225 7.71 -10.41 23.16
C SER A 225 6.80 -10.89 22.02
N CYS A 226 7.36 -11.63 21.06
CA CYS A 226 6.65 -12.12 19.87
C CYS A 226 5.92 -13.45 20.15
N VAL A 227 6.47 -14.29 21.03
CA VAL A 227 5.86 -15.56 21.47
C VAL A 227 4.59 -15.32 22.27
N SER A 228 4.63 -14.35 23.20
CA SER A 228 3.49 -14.03 24.08
C SER A 228 2.27 -13.55 23.30
N SER A 229 2.47 -12.81 22.20
CA SER A 229 1.36 -12.32 21.36
C SER A 229 0.76 -13.42 20.48
N ARG A 230 1.59 -14.33 19.93
CA ARG A 230 1.15 -15.48 19.12
C ARG A 230 0.41 -16.53 19.95
N GLN A 231 0.92 -16.88 21.12
CA GLN A 231 0.24 -17.80 22.05
C GLN A 231 -1.11 -17.25 22.50
N ASN A 232 -1.22 -15.94 22.72
CA ASN A 232 -2.50 -15.29 23.02
C ASN A 232 -3.48 -15.34 21.83
N ALA A 233 -3.00 -15.16 20.59
CA ALA A 233 -3.83 -15.26 19.40
C ALA A 233 -4.31 -16.71 19.15
N ALA A 234 -3.42 -17.70 19.30
CA ALA A 234 -3.76 -19.11 19.20
C ALA A 234 -4.76 -19.53 20.29
N SER A 235 -4.56 -19.12 21.54
CA SER A 235 -5.46 -19.41 22.65
C SER A 235 -6.88 -18.87 22.41
N LYS A 236 -7.01 -17.63 21.93
CA LYS A 236 -8.31 -17.03 21.56
C LYS A 236 -9.03 -17.76 20.42
N LEU A 237 -8.27 -18.36 19.49
CA LEU A 237 -8.86 -19.19 18.42
C LEU A 237 -9.30 -20.56 18.95
N LEU A 238 -8.52 -21.16 19.85
CA LEU A 238 -8.84 -22.45 20.49
C LEU A 238 -10.10 -22.41 21.38
N GLU A 239 -10.51 -21.23 21.84
CA GLU A 239 -11.82 -21.01 22.49
C GLU A 239 -13.00 -21.21 21.54
N LYS A 240 -12.79 -21.03 20.23
CA LYS A 240 -13.80 -21.18 19.17
C LYS A 240 -13.73 -22.54 18.48
N ALA A 241 -13.02 -23.50 19.06
CA ALA A 241 -12.91 -24.84 18.50
C ALA A 241 -14.29 -25.55 18.51
N PHE A 242 -14.59 -26.26 17.44
CA PHE A 242 -15.82 -27.04 17.28
C PHE A 242 -15.49 -28.46 16.84
N ARG A 243 -16.44 -29.39 17.02
CA ARG A 243 -16.27 -30.77 16.56
C ARG A 243 -16.42 -30.84 15.03
N VAL A 244 -15.54 -31.60 14.40
CA VAL A 244 -15.54 -31.86 12.97
C VAL A 244 -15.60 -33.36 12.76
N ARG A 245 -16.62 -33.82 12.03
CA ARG A 245 -16.74 -35.22 11.65
C ARG A 245 -15.97 -35.48 10.36
N LEU A 246 -14.87 -36.23 10.45
CA LEU A 246 -14.00 -36.49 9.31
C LEU A 246 -14.60 -37.58 8.40
N GLY A 247 -14.57 -37.30 7.11
CA GLY A 247 -14.88 -38.28 6.08
C GLY A 247 -16.25 -38.92 6.23
N ARG A 248 -17.32 -38.12 6.40
CA ARG A 248 -18.71 -38.60 6.60
C ARG A 248 -18.90 -39.56 7.78
N GLY A 249 -17.99 -39.57 8.75
CA GLY A 249 -18.03 -40.39 9.96
C GLY A 249 -17.15 -41.63 9.91
N PHE A 250 -16.60 -41.99 8.75
CA PHE A 250 -15.75 -43.19 8.60
C PHE A 250 -14.43 -43.08 9.38
N TYR A 251 -13.88 -41.86 9.51
CA TYR A 251 -12.58 -41.62 10.16
C TYR A 251 -12.70 -41.07 11.59
N GLY A 252 -13.92 -41.02 12.13
CA GLY A 252 -14.22 -40.49 13.45
C GLY A 252 -14.33 -38.96 13.51
N GLU A 253 -14.26 -38.43 14.73
CA GLU A 253 -14.47 -37.01 15.03
C GLU A 253 -13.23 -36.40 15.69
N CYS A 254 -12.97 -35.14 15.40
CA CYS A 254 -11.86 -34.37 15.95
C CYS A 254 -12.27 -32.92 16.26
N LEU A 255 -11.42 -32.14 16.91
CA LEU A 255 -11.64 -30.71 17.05
C LEU A 255 -11.05 -29.96 15.87
N GLY A 256 -11.79 -28.98 15.38
CA GLY A 256 -11.35 -28.05 14.36
C GLY A 256 -11.64 -26.61 14.71
N VAL A 257 -10.97 -25.71 13.98
CA VAL A 257 -11.22 -24.27 14.07
C VAL A 257 -11.13 -23.64 12.69
N ARG A 258 -11.93 -22.60 12.47
CA ARG A 258 -11.83 -21.75 11.30
C ARG A 258 -10.82 -20.64 11.57
N ALA A 259 -9.69 -20.69 10.86
CA ALA A 259 -8.54 -19.78 11.05
C ALA A 259 -8.32 -18.88 9.82
N ASP A 260 -9.40 -18.34 9.24
CA ASP A 260 -9.34 -17.37 8.16
C ASP A 260 -8.52 -16.13 8.60
N GLY A 261 -7.46 -15.80 7.86
CA GLY A 261 -6.53 -14.72 8.20
C GLY A 261 -5.39 -15.11 9.18
N ASN A 262 -5.36 -16.34 9.69
CA ASN A 262 -4.32 -16.86 10.60
C ASN A 262 -3.71 -18.19 10.10
N SER A 263 -3.69 -18.41 8.78
CA SER A 263 -3.19 -19.65 8.16
C SER A 263 -1.71 -19.95 8.49
N ASN A 264 -0.94 -18.91 8.81
CA ASN A 264 0.44 -18.96 9.30
C ASN A 264 0.59 -19.58 10.70
N LEU A 265 -0.49 -19.75 11.47
CA LEU A 265 -0.52 -20.45 12.76
C LEU A 265 -1.09 -21.87 12.66
N SER A 266 -1.38 -22.36 11.45
CA SER A 266 -2.13 -23.61 11.24
C SER A 266 -1.45 -24.85 11.81
N ASP A 267 -0.12 -24.93 11.79
CA ASP A 267 0.60 -26.07 12.35
C ASP A 267 0.53 -26.11 13.88
N GLU A 268 0.79 -24.97 14.53
CA GLU A 268 0.74 -24.80 15.99
C GLU A 268 -0.68 -25.02 16.53
N ILE A 269 -1.67 -24.36 15.93
CA ILE A 269 -3.09 -24.53 16.30
C ILE A 269 -3.53 -25.97 16.06
N GLY A 270 -3.11 -26.59 14.94
CA GLY A 270 -3.45 -27.97 14.63
C GLY A 270 -2.88 -28.95 15.67
N LYS A 271 -1.63 -28.78 16.10
CA LYS A 271 -1.01 -29.61 17.15
C LYS A 271 -1.71 -29.43 18.50
N LEU A 272 -2.03 -28.20 18.88
CA LEU A 272 -2.77 -27.92 20.12
C LEU A 272 -4.20 -28.50 20.09
N LEU A 273 -4.88 -28.40 18.94
CA LEU A 273 -6.18 -29.02 18.72
C LEU A 273 -6.10 -30.55 18.75
N SER A 274 -5.04 -31.15 18.23
CA SER A 274 -4.80 -32.60 18.31
C SER A 274 -4.75 -33.08 19.75
N VAL A 275 -3.92 -32.45 20.58
CA VAL A 275 -3.80 -32.75 22.01
C VAL A 275 -5.14 -32.54 22.74
N LYS A 276 -5.83 -31.43 22.44
CA LYS A 276 -7.14 -31.11 23.05
C LYS A 276 -8.24 -32.09 22.60
N SER A 277 -8.18 -32.58 21.36
CA SER A 277 -9.11 -33.59 20.84
C SER A 277 -8.91 -34.91 21.57
N ALA A 278 -7.66 -35.35 21.74
CA ALA A 278 -7.33 -36.54 22.52
C ALA A 278 -7.84 -36.44 23.96
N ALA A 279 -7.60 -35.30 24.62
CA ALA A 279 -8.04 -35.05 26.00
C ALA A 279 -9.57 -35.02 26.17
N THR A 280 -10.32 -34.83 25.08
CA THR A 280 -11.80 -34.82 25.08
C THR A 280 -12.40 -36.12 24.57
N GLY A 281 -11.59 -37.18 24.40
CA GLY A 281 -12.03 -38.50 23.95
C GLY A 281 -12.31 -38.59 22.45
N LEU A 282 -11.86 -37.61 21.67
CA LEU A 282 -11.96 -37.59 20.20
C LEU A 282 -10.66 -38.13 19.56
N ARG A 283 -10.66 -38.37 18.24
CA ARG A 283 -9.43 -38.72 17.51
C ARG A 283 -8.36 -37.65 17.79
N PRO A 284 -7.09 -38.03 18.00
CA PRO A 284 -5.99 -37.10 18.28
C PRO A 284 -5.56 -36.38 16.99
N ILE A 285 -6.49 -35.66 16.38
CA ILE A 285 -6.33 -34.90 15.15
C ILE A 285 -6.81 -33.48 15.43
N GLY A 286 -6.07 -32.48 14.96
CA GLY A 286 -6.53 -31.10 14.92
C GLY A 286 -6.80 -30.65 13.50
N ALA A 287 -7.99 -30.13 13.23
CA ALA A 287 -8.38 -29.63 11.92
C ALA A 287 -8.35 -28.09 11.86
N VAL A 288 -7.47 -27.52 11.04
CA VAL A 288 -7.42 -26.07 10.81
C VAL A 288 -7.99 -25.77 9.43
N ILE A 289 -9.03 -24.94 9.38
CA ILE A 289 -9.82 -24.69 8.18
C ILE A 289 -9.67 -23.23 7.76
N PHE A 290 -9.34 -22.97 6.48
CA PHE A 290 -9.33 -21.62 5.92
C PHE A 290 -9.74 -21.57 4.45
N MET A 291 -10.23 -20.42 4.01
CA MET A 291 -10.67 -20.16 2.64
C MET A 291 -9.49 -20.12 1.65
N GLN A 292 -9.59 -20.87 0.56
CA GLN A 292 -8.65 -20.87 -0.56
C GLN A 292 -9.41 -20.91 -1.89
N ARG A 293 -9.32 -19.84 -2.68
CA ARG A 293 -9.91 -19.72 -4.04
C ARG A 293 -11.37 -20.22 -4.09
N ASN A 294 -12.22 -19.69 -3.21
CA ASN A 294 -13.64 -20.03 -3.03
C ASN A 294 -13.96 -21.45 -2.52
N ASN A 295 -12.97 -22.27 -2.20
CA ASN A 295 -13.13 -23.55 -1.49
C ASN A 295 -12.51 -23.48 -0.09
N LEU A 296 -12.75 -24.48 0.75
CA LEU A 296 -12.13 -24.58 2.07
C LEU A 296 -10.94 -25.53 2.01
N LYS A 297 -9.77 -25.05 2.41
CA LYS A 297 -8.61 -25.92 2.67
C LYS A 297 -8.67 -26.40 4.11
N MET A 298 -8.60 -27.71 4.29
CA MET A 298 -8.49 -28.35 5.60
C MET A 298 -7.07 -28.86 5.78
N CYS A 299 -6.42 -28.40 6.84
CA CYS A 299 -5.11 -28.89 7.28
C CYS A 299 -5.30 -29.74 8.54
N LEU A 300 -4.90 -31.01 8.47
CA LEU A 300 -4.96 -31.93 9.60
C LEU A 300 -3.57 -32.08 10.22
N ARG A 301 -3.52 -32.14 11.55
CA ARG A 301 -2.32 -32.40 12.33
C ARG A 301 -2.58 -33.48 13.36
N SER A 302 -1.66 -34.41 13.53
CA SER A 302 -1.64 -35.36 14.64
C SER A 302 -0.34 -35.21 15.42
N THR A 303 -0.45 -35.17 16.73
CA THR A 303 0.68 -35.29 17.66
C THR A 303 0.90 -36.73 18.13
N ASP A 304 0.00 -37.63 17.74
CA ASP A 304 0.03 -39.04 18.07
C ASP A 304 0.58 -39.86 16.89
N SER A 305 1.61 -40.66 17.15
CA SER A 305 2.28 -41.48 16.14
C SER A 305 1.42 -42.65 15.65
N SER A 306 0.37 -43.03 16.40
CA SER A 306 -0.56 -44.09 15.99
C SER A 306 -1.68 -43.61 15.07
N THR A 307 -1.77 -42.30 14.83
CA THR A 307 -2.85 -41.68 14.05
C THR A 307 -2.33 -41.10 12.73
N ASP A 308 -2.69 -41.75 11.62
CA ASP A 308 -2.34 -41.33 10.26
C ASP A 308 -3.42 -40.40 9.68
N THR A 309 -3.08 -39.11 9.55
CA THR A 309 -3.96 -38.10 8.94
C THR A 309 -3.98 -38.16 7.41
N SER A 310 -2.96 -38.76 6.78
CA SER A 310 -2.82 -38.82 5.33
C SER A 310 -3.89 -39.69 4.68
N GLU A 311 -4.40 -40.71 5.37
CA GLU A 311 -5.52 -41.53 4.91
C GLU A 311 -6.78 -40.70 4.67
N VAL A 312 -7.08 -39.78 5.60
CA VAL A 312 -8.22 -38.86 5.49
C VAL A 312 -8.01 -37.92 4.31
N ALA A 313 -6.81 -37.35 4.16
CA ALA A 313 -6.54 -36.42 3.06
C ALA A 313 -6.60 -37.09 1.68
N LYS A 314 -6.07 -38.31 1.54
CA LYS A 314 -6.10 -39.08 0.29
C LYS A 314 -7.53 -39.37 -0.18
N ALA A 315 -8.45 -39.66 0.74
CA ALA A 315 -9.86 -39.88 0.41
C ALA A 315 -10.55 -38.65 -0.23
N TYR A 316 -9.97 -37.45 -0.07
CA TYR A 316 -10.46 -36.19 -0.65
C TYR A 316 -9.52 -35.63 -1.74
N GLY A 317 -8.67 -36.47 -2.32
CA GLY A 317 -7.71 -36.04 -3.36
C GLY A 317 -6.61 -35.10 -2.85
N GLY A 318 -6.39 -35.07 -1.54
CA GLY A 318 -5.30 -34.36 -0.89
C GLY A 318 -4.11 -35.26 -0.56
N GLY A 319 -3.11 -34.71 0.14
CA GLY A 319 -1.87 -35.41 0.44
C GLY A 319 -1.14 -34.86 1.66
N GLY A 320 -0.10 -35.58 2.09
CA GLY A 320 0.74 -35.22 3.23
C GLY A 320 1.39 -36.44 3.88
N SER A 321 2.02 -36.21 5.03
CA SER A 321 2.61 -37.25 5.89
C SER A 321 1.58 -37.76 6.92
N PRO A 322 1.86 -38.87 7.61
CA PRO A 322 0.97 -39.38 8.66
C PRO A 322 0.63 -38.34 9.74
N SER A 323 1.60 -37.52 10.16
CA SER A 323 1.39 -36.49 11.19
C SER A 323 0.87 -35.15 10.66
N SER A 324 0.87 -34.92 9.33
CA SER A 324 0.53 -33.63 8.73
C SER A 324 0.04 -33.77 7.30
N SER A 325 -1.23 -33.47 7.07
CA SER A 325 -1.85 -33.59 5.75
C SER A 325 -2.84 -32.47 5.45
N SER A 326 -3.23 -32.33 4.18
CA SER A 326 -4.25 -31.35 3.80
C SER A 326 -5.00 -31.74 2.54
N PHE A 327 -6.23 -31.25 2.42
CA PHE A 327 -7.10 -31.44 1.26
C PHE A 327 -8.03 -30.23 1.09
N ILE A 328 -8.70 -30.14 -0.06
CA ILE A 328 -9.65 -29.07 -0.36
C ILE A 328 -11.06 -29.67 -0.39
N ILE A 329 -12.00 -29.02 0.28
CA ILE A 329 -13.41 -29.42 0.35
C ILE A 329 -14.30 -28.25 -0.06
N ARG A 330 -15.44 -28.56 -0.68
CA ARG A 330 -16.44 -27.55 -1.04
C ARG A 330 -17.24 -27.10 0.18
N LEU A 331 -17.79 -25.89 0.12
CA LEU A 331 -18.50 -25.28 1.25
C LEU A 331 -19.78 -26.06 1.65
N ASP A 332 -20.50 -26.60 0.67
CA ASP A 332 -21.68 -27.45 0.87
C ASP A 332 -21.34 -28.77 1.56
N GLU A 333 -20.26 -29.43 1.14
CA GLU A 333 -19.80 -30.67 1.77
C GLU A 333 -19.24 -30.44 3.18
N TYR A 334 -18.52 -29.33 3.39
CA TYR A 334 -18.08 -28.91 4.73
C TYR A 334 -19.25 -28.64 5.68
N ASN A 335 -20.32 -28.01 5.21
CA ASN A 335 -21.50 -27.75 6.04
C ASN A 335 -22.15 -29.06 6.53
N GLN A 336 -22.07 -30.15 5.75
CA GLN A 336 -22.53 -31.47 6.20
C GLN A 336 -21.71 -32.02 7.36
N TRP A 337 -20.40 -31.74 7.40
CA TRP A 337 -19.49 -32.21 8.47
C TRP A 337 -19.71 -31.51 9.80
N ILE A 338 -20.32 -30.32 9.78
CA ILE A 338 -20.63 -29.52 10.99
C ILE A 338 -22.11 -29.60 11.37
N SER A 339 -23.02 -29.80 10.41
CA SER A 339 -24.48 -29.79 10.67
C SER A 339 -25.00 -30.99 11.47
N ALA A 340 -24.25 -32.09 11.59
CA ALA A 340 -24.69 -33.29 12.26
C ALA A 340 -24.74 -33.21 13.81
N PHE A 341 -24.52 -32.03 14.42
CA PHE A 341 -24.33 -31.91 15.87
C PHE A 341 -25.01 -30.74 16.59
N PHE A 342 -25.95 -30.00 15.98
CA PHE A 342 -26.60 -28.87 16.66
C PHE A 342 -28.15 -28.90 16.60
N PRO A 343 -28.84 -29.70 17.42
CA PRO A 343 -30.28 -29.52 17.65
C PRO A 343 -30.61 -28.32 18.55
N GLU A 344 -29.64 -27.79 19.33
CA GLU A 344 -29.90 -26.76 20.36
C GLU A 344 -29.19 -25.41 20.14
N ILE A 345 -28.54 -25.20 18.99
CA ILE A 345 -28.09 -23.85 18.56
C ILE A 345 -28.58 -23.56 17.13
N THR A 346 -29.85 -23.89 16.85
CA THR A 346 -30.59 -23.44 15.67
C THR A 346 -31.43 -22.18 15.98
N CYS A 347 -30.93 -21.34 16.90
CA CYS A 347 -31.36 -19.95 17.01
C CYS A 347 -30.14 -19.05 17.28
N LYS A 348 -29.15 -19.07 16.36
CA LYS A 348 -28.14 -17.99 16.17
C LYS A 348 -27.22 -18.19 14.95
N ALA A 349 -27.25 -19.34 14.28
CA ALA A 349 -26.46 -19.56 13.05
C ALA A 349 -27.25 -19.32 11.74
N ASP A 350 -28.58 -19.46 11.73
CA ASP A 350 -29.39 -19.29 10.51
C ASP A 350 -29.76 -17.83 10.18
N HIS A 351 -29.50 -16.87 11.07
CA HIS A 351 -29.66 -15.44 10.75
C HIS A 351 -28.50 -14.85 9.91
N LEU A 352 -27.48 -15.65 9.57
CA LEU A 352 -26.35 -15.21 8.74
C LEU A 352 -26.43 -15.71 7.30
N ILE A 353 -27.43 -16.54 6.94
CA ILE A 353 -27.57 -17.09 5.60
C ILE A 353 -29.08 -17.19 5.27
N ARG A 354 -29.63 -16.11 4.69
CA ARG A 354 -30.99 -15.97 4.09
C ARG A 354 -32.11 -15.51 5.03
N GLY A 355 -32.49 -14.24 4.86
CA GLY A 355 -33.88 -13.82 4.97
C GLY A 355 -34.13 -12.58 5.82
N ASP A 356 -34.01 -11.39 5.22
CA ASP A 356 -34.94 -10.30 5.52
C ASP A 356 -35.28 -9.54 4.22
N LEU A 357 -36.11 -10.20 3.41
CA LEU A 357 -37.00 -9.59 2.43
C LEU A 357 -38.31 -10.40 2.45
N PHE A 358 -39.29 -9.86 3.18
CA PHE A 358 -40.75 -10.09 3.07
C PHE A 358 -41.24 -11.52 3.43
N ARG A 359 -42.25 -11.74 4.29
CA ARG A 359 -43.48 -10.98 4.55
C ARG A 359 -44.24 -11.64 5.72
N LYS A 360 -44.80 -10.88 6.66
CA LYS A 360 -46.25 -10.86 6.95
C LYS A 360 -46.62 -9.82 8.01
N ARG A 361 -47.20 -8.73 7.54
CA ARG A 361 -48.24 -7.95 8.23
C ARG A 361 -49.56 -8.74 8.17
N GLN A 362 -50.23 -8.86 9.32
CA GLN A 362 -51.68 -8.91 9.61
C GLN A 362 -51.78 -9.40 11.07
N MET A 363 -52.43 -8.78 12.06
CA MET A 363 -53.55 -7.85 12.18
C MET A 363 -53.21 -6.82 13.28
N SER A 364 -53.60 -5.55 13.24
CA SER A 364 -54.98 -5.08 13.39
C SER A 364 -55.07 -3.60 12.97
N THR A 365 -56.10 -3.26 12.20
CA THR A 365 -56.72 -1.93 12.13
C THR A 365 -58.01 -2.13 11.35
N ASN A 366 -59.13 -2.12 12.08
CA ASN A 366 -60.45 -2.01 11.49
C ASN A 366 -60.77 -0.53 11.29
N ALA A 367 -61.50 -0.26 10.19
CA ALA A 367 -62.45 0.85 10.02
C ALA A 367 -61.84 2.24 9.75
N VAL A 368 -62.26 3.09 8.78
CA VAL A 368 -63.37 3.12 7.80
C VAL A 368 -63.02 4.15 6.68
N PHE A 369 -63.70 4.02 5.54
CA PHE A 369 -64.03 5.02 4.50
C PHE A 369 -63.10 5.24 3.30
N ASP A 370 -63.52 4.58 2.22
CA ASP A 370 -63.40 4.96 0.81
C ASP A 370 -64.47 6.00 0.46
N LEU A 371 -64.13 6.95 -0.43
CA LEU A 371 -65.08 7.70 -1.27
C LEU A 371 -64.35 8.22 -2.53
N THR A 372 -64.40 7.38 -3.57
CA THR A 372 -64.83 7.70 -4.95
C THR A 372 -63.93 8.45 -5.94
N SER A 373 -64.02 7.93 -7.18
CA SER A 373 -63.69 8.46 -8.51
C SER A 373 -62.21 8.38 -8.91
N GLY A 374 -61.78 7.77 -10.03
CA GLY A 374 -62.47 7.23 -11.19
C GLY A 374 -62.00 7.94 -12.46
N THR A 375 -61.11 7.32 -13.25
CA THR A 375 -61.12 7.39 -14.73
C THR A 375 -60.12 6.41 -15.36
N LYS A 376 -60.64 5.62 -16.30
CA LYS A 376 -59.93 4.76 -17.26
C LYS A 376 -59.54 5.59 -18.50
N THR A 377 -58.40 5.24 -19.11
CA THR A 377 -58.13 5.19 -20.56
C THR A 377 -56.62 5.07 -20.76
N SER A 378 -56.01 4.38 -21.73
CA SER A 378 -56.38 3.32 -22.68
C SER A 378 -55.06 2.96 -23.40
N TYR A 379 -54.85 1.68 -23.67
CA TYR A 379 -53.73 1.14 -24.45
C TYR A 379 -53.71 1.67 -25.89
N VAL A 380 -52.53 2.10 -26.37
CA VAL A 380 -52.07 1.86 -27.75
C VAL A 380 -50.60 1.50 -27.68
N GLY A 381 -50.29 0.25 -28.01
CA GLY A 381 -48.92 -0.25 -28.05
C GLY A 381 -48.19 0.18 -29.32
N ASN A 382 -46.87 0.33 -29.19
CA ASN A 382 -45.97 -0.07 -30.26
C ASN A 382 -44.76 -0.78 -29.67
N LYS A 383 -44.51 -1.95 -30.26
CA LYS A 383 -43.38 -2.85 -30.04
C LYS A 383 -42.07 -2.06 -30.08
N TRP A 384 -41.11 -2.47 -29.25
CA TRP A 384 -39.72 -2.79 -29.58
C TRP A 384 -39.14 -3.41 -28.29
N ALA A 385 -39.16 -4.73 -28.22
CA ALA A 385 -38.65 -5.50 -27.09
C ALA A 385 -37.70 -6.57 -27.62
N SER A 386 -36.41 -6.38 -27.42
CA SER A 386 -35.48 -7.44 -27.03
C SER A 386 -34.09 -6.87 -26.74
N LEU A 387 -33.60 -7.23 -25.55
CA LEU A 387 -32.18 -7.26 -25.11
C LEU A 387 -31.56 -5.96 -24.58
N SER A 388 -32.13 -5.43 -23.49
CA SER A 388 -31.33 -4.84 -22.41
C SER A 388 -31.45 -5.75 -21.18
N ARG A 389 -30.39 -6.49 -20.86
CA ARG A 389 -30.30 -7.17 -19.55
C ARG A 389 -30.03 -6.10 -18.49
N PRO A 390 -30.75 -6.08 -17.36
CA PRO A 390 -30.42 -5.19 -16.26
C PRO A 390 -29.10 -5.64 -15.62
N PHE A 391 -28.23 -4.66 -15.37
CA PHE A 391 -26.96 -4.78 -14.64
C PHE A 391 -27.13 -5.64 -13.38
N SER A 392 -26.23 -6.61 -13.20
CA SER A 392 -26.04 -7.29 -11.92
C SER A 392 -25.43 -6.31 -10.91
N SER A 393 -26.27 -5.60 -10.16
CA SER A 393 -25.83 -4.80 -9.02
C SER A 393 -25.30 -5.71 -7.92
N LYS A 394 -23.97 -5.83 -7.81
CA LYS A 394 -23.35 -6.26 -6.55
C LYS A 394 -23.82 -5.27 -5.45
N PRO A 395 -24.18 -5.73 -4.24
CA PRO A 395 -24.61 -4.83 -3.19
C PRO A 395 -23.47 -3.88 -2.81
N ALA A 396 -23.75 -2.57 -2.74
CA ALA A 396 -22.79 -1.56 -2.33
C ALA A 396 -22.32 -1.87 -0.89
N GLY A 397 -21.00 -1.98 -0.70
CA GLY A 397 -20.43 -2.18 0.63
C GLY A 397 -20.56 -0.93 1.49
N ASN A 398 -20.80 -1.09 2.80
CA ASN A 398 -20.73 -0.01 3.79
C ASN A 398 -19.29 0.48 4.05
N ASP A 399 -18.35 0.24 3.14
CA ASP A 399 -16.96 0.63 3.33
C ASP A 399 -16.76 2.11 3.07
N VAL A 400 -16.10 2.75 4.03
CA VAL A 400 -15.68 4.14 3.94
C VAL A 400 -14.17 4.11 3.77
N ILE A 401 -13.68 4.45 2.59
CA ILE A 401 -12.24 4.51 2.30
C ILE A 401 -11.67 5.87 2.70
N GLY A 402 -10.42 5.89 3.15
CA GLY A 402 -9.67 7.12 3.40
C GLY A 402 -8.82 7.46 2.20
N ILE A 403 -8.99 8.65 1.63
CA ILE A 403 -8.21 9.11 0.49
C ILE A 403 -7.46 10.38 0.87
N ASP A 404 -6.14 10.30 0.78
CA ASP A 404 -5.29 11.48 0.69
C ASP A 404 -5.21 11.96 -0.75
N LEU A 405 -5.87 13.08 -1.06
CA LEU A 405 -5.83 13.69 -2.39
C LEU A 405 -4.73 14.74 -2.44
N GLY A 406 -3.46 14.35 -2.54
CA GLY A 406 -2.36 15.32 -2.49
C GLY A 406 -2.12 16.08 -3.81
N THR A 407 -1.35 17.18 -3.73
CA THR A 407 -0.99 18.01 -4.90
C THR A 407 -0.16 17.25 -5.94
N THR A 408 0.81 16.45 -5.49
CA THR A 408 1.74 15.70 -6.34
C THR A 408 1.43 14.21 -6.38
N ASN A 409 1.05 13.64 -5.23
CA ASN A 409 0.70 12.23 -5.11
C ASN A 409 -0.58 12.10 -4.28
N SER A 410 -1.39 11.11 -4.60
CA SER A 410 -2.54 10.68 -3.83
C SER A 410 -2.32 9.27 -3.27
N CYS A 411 -2.98 8.97 -2.16
CA CYS A 411 -2.84 7.71 -1.44
C CYS A 411 -4.21 7.26 -0.93
N VAL A 412 -4.50 5.96 -0.99
CA VAL A 412 -5.78 5.40 -0.53
C VAL A 412 -5.55 4.33 0.52
N SER A 413 -6.34 4.39 1.59
CA SER A 413 -6.31 3.45 2.70
C SER A 413 -7.71 2.94 3.05
N VAL A 414 -7.76 1.74 3.60
CA VAL A 414 -8.99 1.10 4.12
C VAL A 414 -8.78 0.67 5.56
N MET A 415 -9.87 0.42 6.28
CA MET A 415 -9.81 -0.21 7.60
C MET A 415 -9.95 -1.73 7.47
N GLU A 416 -8.91 -2.48 7.87
CA GLU A 416 -8.95 -3.93 8.04
C GLU A 416 -9.19 -4.26 9.52
N GLY A 417 -10.47 -4.47 9.86
CA GLY A 417 -10.90 -4.55 11.25
C GLY A 417 -10.61 -3.23 11.96
N LYS A 418 -9.73 -3.26 12.97
CA LYS A 418 -9.30 -2.05 13.68
C LYS A 418 -8.12 -1.35 13.01
N ASN A 419 -7.37 -1.97 12.10
CA ASN A 419 -6.11 -1.41 11.61
C ASN A 419 -6.27 -0.71 10.26
N PRO A 420 -5.80 0.54 10.08
CA PRO A 420 -5.72 1.17 8.78
C PRO A 420 -4.63 0.53 7.92
N LYS A 421 -4.89 0.43 6.62
CA LYS A 421 -3.95 -0.12 5.64
C LYS A 421 -4.01 0.65 4.33
N VAL A 422 -2.86 1.15 3.90
CA VAL A 422 -2.68 1.72 2.57
C VAL A 422 -2.65 0.61 1.52
N ILE A 423 -3.33 0.86 0.42
CA ILE A 423 -3.52 -0.07 -0.69
C ILE A 423 -2.59 0.29 -1.86
N GLU A 424 -2.01 -0.74 -2.49
CA GLU A 424 -1.22 -0.59 -3.70
C GLU A 424 -2.14 -0.41 -4.93
N ASN A 425 -1.79 0.52 -5.81
CA ASN A 425 -2.47 0.69 -7.10
C ASN A 425 -2.14 -0.45 -8.07
N SER A 426 -2.77 -0.44 -9.25
CA SER A 426 -2.52 -1.44 -10.30
C SER A 426 -1.08 -1.45 -10.83
N GLU A 427 -0.31 -0.40 -10.58
CA GLU A 427 1.10 -0.30 -10.94
C GLU A 427 2.05 -0.79 -9.83
N GLY A 428 1.51 -1.28 -8.70
CA GLY A 428 2.27 -1.80 -7.56
C GLY A 428 2.85 -0.73 -6.63
N ALA A 429 2.42 0.52 -6.77
CA ALA A 429 2.85 1.62 -5.92
C ALA A 429 1.80 1.95 -4.86
N ARG A 430 2.26 2.31 -3.65
CA ARG A 430 1.38 2.69 -2.51
C ARG A 430 0.85 4.12 -2.62
N THR A 431 1.44 4.92 -3.51
CA THR A 431 0.97 6.25 -3.87
C THR A 431 0.82 6.34 -5.39
N THR A 432 -0.06 7.22 -5.84
CA THR A 432 -0.34 7.45 -7.25
C THR A 432 -0.09 8.92 -7.58
N PRO A 433 0.70 9.24 -8.61
CA PRO A 433 0.87 10.63 -9.03
C PRO A 433 -0.48 11.31 -9.30
N SER A 434 -0.71 12.51 -8.76
CA SER A 434 -1.89 13.33 -9.01
C SER A 434 -1.76 14.03 -10.38
N VAL A 435 -1.58 13.22 -11.42
CA VAL A 435 -1.35 13.65 -12.80
C VAL A 435 -2.41 13.03 -13.70
N VAL A 436 -3.02 13.86 -14.53
CA VAL A 436 -4.02 13.47 -15.53
C VAL A 436 -3.52 13.89 -16.89
N ALA A 437 -3.70 13.06 -17.91
CA ALA A 437 -3.36 13.42 -19.28
C ALA A 437 -4.41 12.95 -20.27
N PHE A 438 -4.55 13.71 -21.35
CA PHE A 438 -5.33 13.32 -22.51
C PHE A 438 -4.38 13.11 -23.68
N ASN A 439 -4.33 11.88 -24.19
CA ASN A 439 -3.46 11.58 -25.33
C ASN A 439 -4.05 12.10 -26.65
N GLN A 440 -3.36 11.86 -27.77
CA GLN A 440 -3.78 12.33 -29.10
C GLN A 440 -5.13 11.75 -29.56
N LYS A 441 -5.54 10.60 -29.02
CA LYS A 441 -6.85 9.96 -29.27
C LYS A 441 -7.93 10.46 -28.30
N ALA A 442 -7.64 11.50 -27.51
CA ALA A 442 -8.47 12.01 -26.42
C ALA A 442 -8.79 10.97 -25.32
N GLU A 443 -7.92 9.96 -25.16
CA GLU A 443 -8.06 8.97 -24.09
C GLU A 443 -7.52 9.54 -22.78
N LEU A 444 -8.25 9.30 -21.69
CA LEU A 444 -7.88 9.70 -20.34
C LEU A 444 -6.80 8.76 -19.78
N LEU A 445 -5.74 9.35 -19.22
CA LEU A 445 -4.69 8.66 -18.48
C LEU A 445 -4.58 9.30 -17.10
N VAL A 446 -4.42 8.49 -16.05
CA VAL A 446 -4.29 8.97 -14.66
C VAL A 446 -3.12 8.27 -13.98
N GLY A 447 -2.35 8.99 -13.16
CA GLY A 447 -1.28 8.40 -12.36
C GLY A 447 0.03 8.23 -13.13
N THR A 448 0.71 7.12 -12.89
CA THR A 448 2.02 6.80 -13.50
C THR A 448 1.98 6.82 -15.04
N PRO A 449 0.98 6.25 -15.73
CA PRO A 449 0.86 6.38 -17.19
C PRO A 449 0.82 7.83 -17.67
N ALA A 450 0.07 8.70 -16.99
CA ALA A 450 0.00 10.13 -17.31
C ALA A 450 1.35 10.83 -17.04
N LYS A 451 2.01 10.55 -15.90
CA LYS A 451 3.32 11.13 -15.59
C LYS A 451 4.39 10.74 -16.63
N ARG A 452 4.41 9.49 -17.11
CA ARG A 452 5.41 9.00 -18.08
C ARG A 452 5.35 9.72 -19.43
N GLN A 453 4.17 10.07 -19.90
CA GLN A 453 3.99 10.73 -21.22
C GLN A 453 4.06 12.26 -21.15
N ALA A 454 4.21 12.85 -19.95
CA ALA A 454 4.24 14.30 -19.75
C ALA A 454 5.32 14.98 -20.62
N VAL A 455 6.48 14.33 -20.75
CA VAL A 455 7.63 14.80 -21.53
C VAL A 455 7.33 15.05 -23.01
N THR A 456 6.45 14.26 -23.64
CA THR A 456 6.06 14.41 -25.05
C THR A 456 4.72 15.10 -25.25
N ASN A 457 3.96 15.33 -24.17
CA ASN A 457 2.62 15.93 -24.22
C ASN A 457 2.40 16.94 -23.06
N PRO A 458 3.29 17.94 -22.88
CA PRO A 458 3.27 18.79 -21.69
C PRO A 458 2.00 19.66 -21.60
N THR A 459 1.40 20.05 -22.73
CA THR A 459 0.23 20.95 -22.74
C THR A 459 -1.10 20.28 -22.43
N ASN A 460 -1.18 18.95 -22.57
CA ASN A 460 -2.39 18.17 -22.26
C ASN A 460 -2.17 17.24 -21.07
N THR A 461 -1.12 17.50 -20.28
CA THR A 461 -0.82 16.80 -19.04
C THR A 461 -1.00 17.76 -17.88
N LEU A 462 -2.02 17.50 -17.07
CA LEU A 462 -2.48 18.31 -15.97
C LEU A 462 -1.89 17.76 -14.67
N PHE A 463 -1.15 18.60 -13.94
CA PHE A 463 -0.56 18.30 -12.64
C PHE A 463 -0.59 19.56 -11.77
N GLY A 464 -0.45 19.42 -10.45
CA GLY A 464 -0.51 20.57 -9.53
C GLY A 464 -1.89 21.25 -9.45
N THR A 465 -2.94 20.65 -10.02
CA THR A 465 -4.28 21.27 -10.12
C THR A 465 -4.95 21.47 -8.76
N LYS A 466 -4.51 20.78 -7.70
CA LYS A 466 -4.91 21.08 -6.31
C LYS A 466 -4.54 22.51 -5.88
N ARG A 467 -3.53 23.15 -6.51
CA ARG A 467 -3.24 24.57 -6.28
C ARG A 467 -4.27 25.51 -6.91
N LEU A 468 -5.09 25.03 -7.84
CA LEU A 468 -6.13 25.80 -8.55
C LEU A 468 -7.54 25.52 -8.02
N ILE A 469 -7.77 24.38 -7.35
CA ILE A 469 -9.08 23.99 -6.85
C ILE A 469 -9.68 25.06 -5.93
N GLY A 470 -10.93 25.46 -6.18
CA GLY A 470 -11.62 26.51 -5.44
C GLY A 470 -11.06 27.93 -5.61
N ARG A 471 -10.22 28.20 -6.62
CA ARG A 471 -9.65 29.53 -6.89
C ARG A 471 -10.27 30.23 -8.09
N ARG A 472 -10.23 31.56 -8.03
CA ARG A 472 -10.63 32.45 -9.13
C ARG A 472 -9.50 32.60 -10.13
N PHE A 473 -9.86 32.87 -11.39
CA PHE A 473 -8.88 33.10 -12.44
C PHE A 473 -7.99 34.32 -12.17
N ASP A 474 -8.57 35.38 -11.60
CA ASP A 474 -7.89 36.64 -11.29
C ASP A 474 -7.14 36.63 -9.93
N ASP A 475 -7.17 35.52 -9.19
CA ASP A 475 -6.42 35.39 -7.94
C ASP A 475 -4.91 35.50 -8.18
N SER A 476 -4.22 36.23 -7.28
CA SER A 476 -2.78 36.48 -7.42
C SER A 476 -1.93 35.21 -7.42
N GLN A 477 -2.39 34.13 -6.76
CA GLN A 477 -1.69 32.85 -6.75
C GLN A 477 -1.97 32.07 -8.03
N THR A 478 -3.20 32.11 -8.56
CA THR A 478 -3.52 31.59 -9.90
C THR A 478 -2.64 32.24 -10.98
N GLN A 479 -2.47 33.57 -10.92
CA GLN A 479 -1.63 34.30 -11.87
C GLN A 479 -0.14 33.93 -11.78
N LYS A 480 0.33 33.48 -10.61
CA LYS A 480 1.68 32.92 -10.44
C LYS A 480 1.77 31.52 -11.02
N GLU A 481 0.80 30.65 -10.72
CA GLU A 481 0.75 29.28 -11.21
C GLU A 481 0.73 29.22 -12.74
N MET A 482 0.01 30.14 -13.40
CA MET A 482 0.00 30.31 -14.86
C MET A 482 1.37 30.46 -15.51
N LYS A 483 2.37 30.97 -14.77
CA LYS A 483 3.74 31.14 -15.25
C LYS A 483 4.62 29.92 -14.99
N MET A 484 4.12 28.98 -14.17
CA MET A 484 4.86 27.81 -13.69
C MET A 484 4.44 26.55 -14.44
N VAL A 485 3.21 26.46 -14.94
CA VAL A 485 2.69 25.25 -15.60
C VAL A 485 2.71 25.32 -17.13
N PRO A 486 2.88 24.19 -17.84
CA PRO A 486 2.93 24.17 -19.31
C PRO A 486 1.54 24.12 -19.97
N TYR A 487 0.52 23.64 -19.27
CA TYR A 487 -0.86 23.62 -19.73
C TYR A 487 -1.52 25.00 -19.56
N LYS A 488 -2.63 25.23 -20.26
CA LYS A 488 -3.32 26.51 -20.17
C LYS A 488 -4.28 26.51 -18.97
N ILE A 489 -4.22 27.58 -18.20
CA ILE A 489 -5.26 27.94 -17.23
C ILE A 489 -6.15 29.00 -17.91
N VAL A 490 -7.46 28.79 -17.85
CA VAL A 490 -8.47 29.60 -18.54
C VAL A 490 -9.53 30.09 -17.56
N LYS A 491 -10.20 31.20 -17.91
CA LYS A 491 -11.28 31.77 -17.10
C LYS A 491 -12.60 31.10 -17.47
N ALA A 492 -13.23 30.44 -16.52
CA ALA A 492 -14.58 29.90 -16.69
C ALA A 492 -15.64 31.01 -16.76
N SER A 493 -16.85 30.67 -17.21
CA SER A 493 -17.99 31.60 -17.30
C SER A 493 -18.32 32.26 -15.95
N ASN A 494 -18.20 31.51 -14.86
CA ASN A 494 -18.41 31.99 -13.50
C ASN A 494 -17.22 32.81 -12.94
N GLY A 495 -16.09 32.87 -13.65
CA GLY A 495 -14.86 33.57 -13.25
C GLY A 495 -13.80 32.71 -12.55
N ASP A 496 -14.05 31.41 -12.37
CA ASP A 496 -13.12 30.49 -11.72
C ASP A 496 -11.95 30.10 -12.63
N ALA A 497 -10.87 29.63 -12.01
CA ALA A 497 -9.69 29.13 -12.71
C ALA A 497 -9.93 27.68 -13.18
N TRP A 498 -10.10 27.49 -14.49
CA TRP A 498 -10.20 26.18 -15.12
C TRP A 498 -8.93 25.87 -15.90
N VAL A 499 -8.79 24.64 -16.38
CA VAL A 499 -7.66 24.21 -17.20
C VAL A 499 -8.14 23.72 -18.57
N GLU A 500 -7.30 23.84 -19.60
CA GLU A 500 -7.62 23.38 -20.95
C GLU A 500 -6.67 22.26 -21.40
N ALA A 501 -7.23 21.17 -21.91
CA ALA A 501 -6.50 20.09 -22.57
C ALA A 501 -7.26 19.64 -23.83
N ASN A 502 -6.54 19.47 -24.95
CA ASN A 502 -7.12 19.15 -26.27
C ASN A 502 -8.27 20.10 -26.68
N GLY A 503 -8.19 21.38 -26.32
CA GLY A 503 -9.21 22.38 -26.62
C GLY A 503 -10.51 22.26 -25.81
N GLN A 504 -10.58 21.32 -24.85
CA GLN A 504 -11.67 21.20 -23.90
C GLN A 504 -11.28 21.77 -22.54
N GLN A 505 -12.23 22.43 -21.87
CA GLN A 505 -12.01 23.02 -20.56
C GLN A 505 -12.50 22.07 -19.46
N TYR A 506 -11.71 21.95 -18.40
CA TYR A 506 -11.99 21.12 -17.24
C TYR A 506 -11.88 21.97 -15.98
N SER A 507 -12.83 21.82 -15.07
CA SER A 507 -12.68 22.38 -13.74
C SER A 507 -11.60 21.61 -12.96
N PRO A 508 -10.88 22.24 -12.01
CA PRO A 508 -9.95 21.53 -11.15
C PRO A 508 -10.64 20.41 -10.34
N SER A 509 -11.94 20.55 -10.03
CA SER A 509 -12.74 19.50 -9.39
C SER A 509 -12.92 18.28 -10.29
N GLN A 510 -13.14 18.43 -11.60
CA GLN A 510 -13.15 17.30 -12.54
C GLN A 510 -11.79 16.63 -12.61
N VAL A 511 -10.70 17.40 -12.65
CA VAL A 511 -9.34 16.82 -12.66
C VAL A 511 -9.08 16.02 -11.38
N GLY A 512 -9.48 16.57 -10.22
CA GLY A 512 -9.44 15.86 -8.95
C GLY A 512 -10.31 14.60 -8.95
N ALA A 513 -11.48 14.64 -9.57
CA ALA A 513 -12.38 13.50 -9.70
C ALA A 513 -11.76 12.34 -10.50
N PHE A 514 -11.01 12.62 -11.56
CA PHE A 514 -10.28 11.58 -12.29
C PHE A 514 -9.25 10.86 -11.40
N VAL A 515 -8.53 11.61 -10.55
CA VAL A 515 -7.60 11.04 -9.57
C VAL A 515 -8.34 10.23 -8.50
N LEU A 516 -9.44 10.76 -7.97
CA LEU A 516 -10.28 10.08 -6.97
C LEU A 516 -10.92 8.81 -7.53
N THR A 517 -11.30 8.79 -8.81
CA THR A 517 -11.82 7.60 -9.50
C THR A 517 -10.76 6.50 -9.52
N LYS A 518 -9.50 6.82 -9.88
CA LYS A 518 -8.39 5.86 -9.81
C LYS A 518 -8.17 5.33 -8.37
N MET A 519 -8.36 6.16 -7.35
CA MET A 519 -8.23 5.76 -5.94
C MET A 519 -9.37 4.83 -5.51
N LYS A 520 -10.60 5.13 -5.93
CA LYS A 520 -11.77 4.28 -5.76
C LYS A 520 -11.56 2.92 -6.44
N GLU A 521 -11.18 2.89 -7.71
CA GLU A 521 -10.89 1.65 -8.47
C GLU A 521 -9.82 0.79 -7.80
N THR A 522 -8.79 1.44 -7.25
CA THR A 522 -7.72 0.78 -6.48
C THR A 522 -8.29 0.08 -5.25
N ALA A 523 -9.13 0.78 -4.47
CA ALA A 523 -9.78 0.19 -3.31
C ALA A 523 -10.80 -0.90 -3.69
N GLU A 524 -11.58 -0.72 -4.75
CA GLU A 524 -12.54 -1.71 -5.24
C GLU A 524 -11.85 -2.99 -5.72
N SER A 525 -10.74 -2.85 -6.44
CA SER A 525 -9.91 -3.97 -6.88
C SER A 525 -9.36 -4.76 -5.69
N TYR A 526 -8.93 -4.06 -4.64
CA TYR A 526 -8.44 -4.68 -3.41
C TYR A 526 -9.53 -5.38 -2.60
N LEU A 527 -10.69 -4.73 -2.43
CA LEU A 527 -11.81 -5.23 -1.62
C LEU A 527 -12.67 -6.26 -2.35
N GLY A 528 -12.60 -6.34 -3.69
CA GLY A 528 -13.40 -7.23 -4.53
C GLY A 528 -14.88 -6.82 -4.68
N LYS A 529 -15.23 -5.60 -4.25
CA LYS A 529 -16.61 -5.06 -4.22
C LYS A 529 -16.60 -3.55 -4.48
N SER A 530 -17.75 -3.01 -4.87
CA SER A 530 -17.91 -1.58 -5.16
C SER A 530 -17.81 -0.72 -3.90
N VAL A 531 -17.19 0.45 -4.02
CA VAL A 531 -17.02 1.44 -2.95
C VAL A 531 -17.80 2.69 -3.33
N SER A 532 -18.62 3.18 -2.40
CA SER A 532 -19.45 4.37 -2.64
C SER A 532 -19.22 5.49 -1.63
N LYS A 533 -18.47 5.26 -0.55
CA LYS A 533 -18.27 6.25 0.52
C LYS A 533 -16.79 6.51 0.77
N ALA A 534 -16.44 7.75 1.05
CA ALA A 534 -15.06 8.14 1.35
C ALA A 534 -14.95 9.24 2.40
N VAL A 535 -13.80 9.26 3.08
CA VAL A 535 -13.25 10.43 3.76
C VAL A 535 -12.12 10.96 2.89
N ILE A 536 -12.13 12.25 2.56
CA ILE A 536 -11.15 12.88 1.67
C ILE A 536 -10.40 13.97 2.45
N THR A 537 -9.08 14.05 2.25
CA THR A 537 -8.23 15.02 2.96
C THR A 537 -8.13 16.37 2.24
N VAL A 538 -7.94 17.43 3.03
CA VAL A 538 -7.61 18.77 2.56
C VAL A 538 -6.56 19.42 3.46
N PRO A 539 -5.75 20.37 2.95
CA PRO A 539 -4.88 21.18 3.79
C PRO A 539 -5.67 21.88 4.89
N ALA A 540 -5.10 21.98 6.09
CA ALA A 540 -5.82 22.56 7.23
C ALA A 540 -6.23 24.01 6.96
N TYR A 541 -5.39 24.75 6.23
CA TYR A 541 -5.61 26.15 5.89
C TYR A 541 -6.49 26.38 4.64
N PHE A 542 -7.13 25.34 4.08
CA PHE A 542 -8.11 25.51 3.01
C PHE A 542 -9.33 26.31 3.47
N ASN A 543 -9.73 27.27 2.64
CA ASN A 543 -10.97 28.03 2.83
C ASN A 543 -12.20 27.22 2.38
N ASP A 544 -13.40 27.80 2.58
CA ASP A 544 -14.68 27.16 2.24
C ASP A 544 -14.76 26.72 0.76
N ALA A 545 -14.29 27.55 -0.18
CA ALA A 545 -14.38 27.27 -1.62
C ALA A 545 -13.54 26.09 -2.04
N GLN A 546 -12.36 25.97 -1.44
CA GLN A 546 -11.45 24.86 -1.72
C GLN A 546 -11.97 23.56 -1.10
N ARG A 547 -12.57 23.62 0.09
CA ARG A 547 -13.23 22.46 0.75
C ARG A 547 -14.43 21.98 -0.06
N GLN A 548 -15.31 22.89 -0.47
CA GLN A 548 -16.48 22.56 -1.27
C GLN A 548 -16.07 21.98 -2.63
N ALA A 549 -15.14 22.62 -3.35
CA ALA A 549 -14.67 22.13 -4.64
C ALA A 549 -14.00 20.74 -4.55
N THR A 550 -13.36 20.41 -3.42
CA THR A 550 -12.81 19.07 -3.15
C THR A 550 -13.92 18.05 -2.87
N LYS A 551 -14.96 18.45 -2.14
CA LYS A 551 -16.16 17.62 -1.93
C LYS A 551 -16.88 17.33 -3.24
N ASP A 552 -16.99 18.34 -4.12
CA ASP A 552 -17.57 18.20 -5.45
C ASP A 552 -16.76 17.23 -6.32
N ALA A 553 -15.42 17.27 -6.24
CA ALA A 553 -14.57 16.28 -6.92
C ALA A 553 -14.88 14.84 -6.47
N GLY A 554 -15.14 14.63 -5.17
CA GLY A 554 -15.61 13.34 -4.65
C GLY A 554 -16.95 12.92 -5.23
N ARG A 555 -17.93 13.84 -5.29
CA ARG A 555 -19.24 13.57 -5.88
C ARG A 555 -19.13 13.22 -7.36
N ILE A 556 -18.33 13.95 -8.14
CA ILE A 556 -18.08 13.67 -9.56
C ILE A 556 -17.43 12.28 -9.75
N ALA A 557 -16.57 11.84 -8.83
CA ALA A 557 -15.98 10.49 -8.84
C ALA A 557 -16.96 9.38 -8.39
N GLY A 558 -18.23 9.71 -8.11
CA GLY A 558 -19.22 8.78 -7.60
C GLY A 558 -18.91 8.30 -6.18
N LEU A 559 -18.38 9.18 -5.33
CA LEU A 559 -18.17 8.96 -3.90
C LEU A 559 -19.08 9.89 -3.09
N ASP A 560 -19.83 9.29 -2.17
CA ASP A 560 -20.50 9.97 -1.07
C ASP A 560 -19.46 10.34 -0.01
N VAL A 561 -19.05 11.61 -0.02
CA VAL A 561 -18.02 12.16 0.87
C VAL A 561 -18.60 12.34 2.27
N GLN A 562 -18.35 11.35 3.14
CA GLN A 562 -18.85 11.32 4.52
C GLN A 562 -18.22 12.39 5.41
N ARG A 563 -16.97 12.76 5.13
CA ARG A 563 -16.23 13.78 5.86
C ARG A 563 -15.09 14.33 5.01
N ILE A 564 -14.87 15.63 5.11
CA ILE A 564 -13.60 16.27 4.75
C ILE A 564 -12.76 16.38 6.02
N ILE A 565 -11.53 15.87 6.00
CA ILE A 565 -10.62 15.91 7.16
C ILE A 565 -9.36 16.71 6.83
N ASN A 566 -8.86 17.47 7.82
CA ASN A 566 -7.61 18.21 7.67
C ASN A 566 -6.40 17.25 7.63
N GLU A 567 -5.46 17.48 6.72
CA GLU A 567 -4.26 16.64 6.53
C GLU A 567 -3.44 16.44 7.83
N PRO A 568 -3.10 17.51 8.60
CA PRO A 568 -2.40 17.35 9.87
C PRO A 568 -3.19 16.56 10.93
N THR A 569 -4.51 16.75 10.96
CA THR A 569 -5.42 16.03 11.86
C THR A 569 -5.45 14.54 11.53
N ALA A 570 -5.52 14.19 10.24
CA ALA A 570 -5.44 12.80 9.80
C ALA A 570 -4.08 12.17 10.18
N ALA A 571 -2.97 12.88 9.97
CA ALA A 571 -1.66 12.40 10.38
C ALA A 571 -1.56 12.18 11.90
N ALA A 572 -2.16 13.06 12.70
CA ALA A 572 -2.25 12.90 14.15
C ALA A 572 -3.06 11.66 14.56
N LEU A 573 -4.22 11.41 13.93
CA LEU A 573 -5.00 10.18 14.15
C LEU A 573 -4.17 8.92 13.86
N SER A 574 -3.42 8.92 12.75
CA SER A 574 -2.53 7.80 12.41
C SER A 574 -1.41 7.59 13.43
N TYR A 575 -0.92 8.65 14.08
CA TYR A 575 0.10 8.56 15.12
C TYR A 575 -0.47 8.09 16.47
N GLY A 576 -1.58 8.70 16.91
CA GLY A 576 -2.16 8.49 18.24
C GLY A 576 -2.96 7.20 18.41
N MET A 577 -3.26 6.50 17.33
CA MET A 577 -4.00 5.22 17.35
C MET A 577 -3.35 4.14 18.25
N ASN A 578 -2.05 4.22 18.50
CA ASN A 578 -1.33 3.29 19.39
C ASN A 578 -1.33 3.75 20.87
N ASN A 579 -2.38 4.46 21.33
CA ASN A 579 -2.54 4.99 22.69
C ASN A 579 -1.37 5.89 23.15
N LYS A 580 -0.88 6.73 22.24
CA LYS A 580 0.11 7.74 22.58
C LYS A 580 -0.61 9.01 23.01
N GLU A 581 -0.23 9.54 24.17
CA GLU A 581 -0.75 10.79 24.70
C GLU A 581 0.33 11.87 24.67
N GLY A 582 -0.10 13.13 24.76
CA GLY A 582 0.76 14.30 24.83
C GLY A 582 0.43 15.35 23.78
N LEU A 583 1.18 16.44 23.84
CA LEU A 583 1.06 17.58 22.96
C LEU A 583 1.99 17.40 21.75
N ILE A 584 1.44 17.38 20.55
CA ILE A 584 2.20 17.16 19.32
C ILE A 584 2.15 18.37 18.40
N ALA A 585 3.23 18.59 17.67
CA ALA A 585 3.27 19.51 16.55
C ALA A 585 3.34 18.70 15.25
N VAL A 586 2.37 18.84 14.36
CA VAL A 586 2.40 18.24 13.03
C VAL A 586 2.89 19.32 12.06
N PHE A 587 4.02 19.06 11.41
CA PHE A 587 4.60 19.91 10.36
C PHE A 587 4.44 19.18 9.03
N ASP A 588 3.51 19.65 8.20
CA ASP A 588 3.19 19.06 6.91
C ASP A 588 3.69 19.96 5.77
N LEU A 589 4.72 19.52 5.05
CA LEU A 589 5.21 20.22 3.86
C LEU A 589 5.14 19.29 2.65
N GLY A 590 4.06 19.43 1.90
CA GLY A 590 3.74 18.62 0.73
C GLY A 590 4.25 19.21 -0.58
N GLY A 591 3.59 18.80 -1.67
CA GLY A 591 3.92 19.24 -3.03
C GLY A 591 3.50 20.68 -3.37
N GLY A 592 2.44 21.20 -2.74
CA GLY A 592 1.91 22.54 -3.05
C GLY A 592 1.46 23.37 -1.84
N THR A 593 1.37 22.75 -0.66
CA THR A 593 0.87 23.35 0.57
C THR A 593 1.79 23.06 1.75
N PHE A 594 1.77 23.99 2.70
CA PHE A 594 2.43 23.88 3.98
C PHE A 594 1.41 24.10 5.09
N ASP A 595 1.29 23.17 6.03
CA ASP A 595 0.48 23.31 7.23
C ASP A 595 1.30 22.99 8.48
N VAL A 596 0.96 23.66 9.58
CA VAL A 596 1.44 23.35 10.92
C VAL A 596 0.27 23.34 11.88
N SER A 597 0.15 22.31 12.70
CA SER A 597 -0.90 22.20 13.71
C SER A 597 -0.34 21.75 15.05
N ILE A 598 -0.81 22.35 16.14
CA ILE A 598 -0.56 21.89 17.51
C ILE A 598 -1.79 21.14 17.97
N LEU A 599 -1.63 19.88 18.38
CA LEU A 599 -2.72 19.02 18.82
C LEU A 599 -2.40 18.41 20.18
N GLU A 600 -3.40 18.29 21.04
CA GLU A 600 -3.33 17.52 22.28
C GLU A 600 -4.03 16.18 22.09
N ILE A 601 -3.35 15.10 22.49
CA ILE A 601 -3.92 13.75 22.53
C ILE A 601 -4.04 13.32 23.99
N SER A 602 -5.26 13.11 24.45
CA SER A 602 -5.53 12.66 25.83
C SER A 602 -6.74 11.73 25.87
N ASN A 603 -6.58 10.52 26.43
CA ASN A 603 -7.64 9.55 26.63
C ASN A 603 -8.50 9.29 25.37
N GLY A 604 -7.85 9.19 24.20
CA GLY A 604 -8.52 8.98 22.90
C GLY A 604 -9.18 10.24 22.32
N VAL A 605 -9.10 11.39 22.99
CA VAL A 605 -9.51 12.69 22.47
C VAL A 605 -8.34 13.33 21.73
N PHE A 606 -8.58 13.73 20.48
CA PHE A 606 -7.66 14.48 19.65
C PHE A 606 -8.21 15.89 19.51
N GLU A 607 -7.55 16.86 20.13
CA GLU A 607 -7.99 18.26 20.10
C GLU A 607 -6.95 19.12 19.37
N VAL A 608 -7.37 19.75 18.28
CA VAL A 608 -6.55 20.76 17.60
C VAL A 608 -6.57 22.03 18.45
N LYS A 609 -5.41 22.45 18.97
CA LYS A 609 -5.28 23.70 19.75
C LYS A 609 -5.12 24.91 18.84
N ALA A 610 -4.34 24.75 17.78
CA ALA A 610 -4.22 25.75 16.74
C ALA A 610 -3.73 25.15 15.44
N THR A 611 -4.04 25.81 14.34
CA THR A 611 -3.51 25.50 13.01
C THR A 611 -3.09 26.78 12.27
N ASN A 612 -2.09 26.66 11.42
CA ASN A 612 -1.59 27.73 10.56
C ASN A 612 -0.94 27.14 9.32
N GLY A 613 -0.64 27.94 8.29
CA GLY A 613 -0.05 27.41 7.07
C GLY A 613 0.11 28.42 5.94
N ASP A 614 0.47 27.88 4.78
CA ASP A 614 0.57 28.57 3.50
C ASP A 614 0.08 27.63 2.39
N THR A 615 -1.09 27.92 1.82
CA THR A 615 -1.71 27.11 0.76
C THR A 615 -1.04 27.25 -0.60
N PHE A 616 0.06 28.01 -0.70
CA PHE A 616 0.87 28.19 -1.90
C PHE A 616 2.37 28.18 -1.56
N LEU A 617 2.78 27.09 -0.89
CA LEU A 617 4.16 26.78 -0.55
C LEU A 617 4.35 25.26 -0.50
N GLY A 618 5.17 24.69 -1.39
CA GLY A 618 5.46 23.25 -1.38
C GLY A 618 6.54 22.85 -2.37
N GLY A 619 6.69 21.55 -2.60
CA GLY A 619 7.70 20.96 -3.48
C GLY A 619 7.75 21.53 -4.90
N GLU A 620 6.63 21.92 -5.49
CA GLU A 620 6.57 22.57 -6.81
C GLU A 620 7.34 23.91 -6.81
N ASP A 621 7.32 24.67 -5.72
CA ASP A 621 8.08 25.93 -5.65
C ASP A 621 9.60 25.68 -5.56
N PHE A 622 9.99 24.56 -4.95
CA PHE A 622 11.39 24.13 -4.87
C PHE A 622 11.88 23.66 -6.25
N ASP A 623 11.04 22.90 -6.97
CA ASP A 623 11.33 22.45 -8.33
C ASP A 623 11.46 23.63 -9.29
N ASN A 624 10.57 24.62 -9.19
CA ASN A 624 10.64 25.81 -10.04
C ASN A 624 11.87 26.69 -9.71
N ALA A 625 12.25 26.82 -8.43
CA ALA A 625 13.49 27.53 -8.08
C ALA A 625 14.74 26.87 -8.67
N LEU A 626 14.76 25.53 -8.73
CA LEU A 626 15.84 24.81 -9.37
C LEU A 626 15.76 24.89 -10.90
N LEU A 627 14.56 24.80 -11.48
CA LEU A 627 14.32 24.97 -12.91
C LEU A 627 14.83 26.34 -13.41
N ASP A 628 14.49 27.42 -12.71
CA ASP A 628 14.95 28.77 -13.01
C ASP A 628 16.49 28.84 -13.01
N PHE A 629 17.13 28.20 -12.03
CA PHE A 629 18.59 28.10 -12.00
C PHE A 629 19.15 27.37 -13.23
N LEU A 630 18.59 26.21 -13.59
CA LEU A 630 19.06 25.42 -14.72
C LEU A 630 18.86 26.15 -16.06
N VAL A 631 17.72 26.82 -16.25
CA VAL A 631 17.45 27.63 -17.44
C VAL A 631 18.46 28.79 -17.55
N ASN A 632 18.71 29.49 -16.44
CA ASN A 632 19.65 30.61 -16.43
C ASN A 632 21.10 30.17 -16.65
N GLU A 633 21.52 29.04 -16.06
CA GLU A 633 22.85 28.48 -16.30
C GLU A 633 23.03 28.06 -17.76
N PHE A 634 22.06 27.36 -18.34
CA PHE A 634 22.15 26.97 -19.74
C PHE A 634 22.17 28.18 -20.68
N LYS A 635 21.36 29.20 -20.39
CA LYS A 635 21.38 30.47 -21.14
C LYS A 635 22.72 31.17 -21.01
N ARG A 636 23.36 31.12 -19.83
CA ARG A 636 24.70 31.68 -19.61
C ARG A 636 25.78 30.94 -20.38
N THR A 637 25.72 29.61 -20.48
CA THR A 637 26.76 28.78 -21.10
C THR A 637 26.58 28.62 -22.61
N GLU A 638 25.35 28.44 -23.09
CA GLU A 638 25.03 28.15 -24.49
C GLU A 638 24.36 29.32 -25.22
N ASN A 639 24.04 30.42 -24.53
CA ASN A 639 23.31 31.56 -25.09
C ASN A 639 21.92 31.20 -25.69
N ILE A 640 21.32 30.11 -25.22
CA ILE A 640 20.00 29.62 -25.65
C ILE A 640 19.04 29.65 -24.46
N ASP A 641 17.86 30.21 -24.67
CA ASP A 641 16.83 30.31 -23.64
C ASP A 641 15.84 29.13 -23.72
N LEU A 642 16.06 28.11 -22.89
CA LEU A 642 15.23 26.90 -22.87
C LEU A 642 13.80 27.15 -22.38
N SER A 643 13.49 28.30 -21.75
CA SER A 643 12.11 28.61 -21.33
C SER A 643 11.14 28.73 -22.51
N LYS A 644 11.65 28.93 -23.73
CA LYS A 644 10.85 29.06 -24.96
C LYS A 644 10.52 27.71 -25.60
N ASP A 645 11.24 26.65 -25.23
CA ASP A 645 11.04 25.30 -25.74
C ASP A 645 10.27 24.46 -24.70
N LYS A 646 8.99 24.21 -24.98
CA LYS A 646 8.11 23.49 -24.06
C LYS A 646 8.56 22.06 -23.77
N LEU A 647 9.17 21.37 -24.74
CA LEU A 647 9.64 19.99 -24.56
C LEU A 647 10.92 19.99 -23.71
N ALA A 648 11.86 20.89 -24.01
CA ALA A 648 13.07 21.04 -23.21
C ALA A 648 12.75 21.44 -21.77
N LEU A 649 11.82 22.39 -21.58
CA LEU A 649 11.41 22.85 -20.26
C LEU A 649 10.76 21.74 -19.43
N GLN A 650 9.94 20.88 -20.05
CA GLN A 650 9.35 19.73 -19.36
C GLN A 650 10.41 18.70 -18.95
N ARG A 651 11.38 18.40 -19.82
CA ARG A 651 12.52 17.52 -19.49
C ARG A 651 13.35 18.08 -18.33
N LEU A 652 13.57 19.39 -18.32
CA LEU A 652 14.27 20.08 -17.23
C LEU A 652 13.49 20.01 -15.92
N ARG A 653 12.16 20.16 -15.95
CA ARG A 653 11.30 20.06 -14.76
C ARG A 653 11.43 18.67 -14.11
N GLU A 654 11.34 17.60 -14.90
CA GLU A 654 11.51 16.23 -14.40
C GLU A 654 12.92 16.00 -13.84
N ALA A 655 13.94 16.53 -14.50
CA ALA A 655 15.32 16.44 -14.03
C ALA A 655 15.54 17.24 -12.72
N ALA A 656 14.90 18.40 -12.59
CA ALA A 656 14.95 19.23 -11.38
C ALA A 656 14.28 18.51 -10.19
N GLU A 657 13.08 17.96 -10.37
CA GLU A 657 12.40 17.17 -9.33
C GLU A 657 13.28 15.98 -8.89
N LYS A 658 13.83 15.24 -9.86
CA LYS A 658 14.72 14.11 -9.59
C LYS A 658 15.97 14.54 -8.81
N ALA A 659 16.65 15.61 -9.25
CA ALA A 659 17.84 16.12 -8.58
C ALA A 659 17.55 16.58 -7.15
N LYS A 660 16.43 17.29 -6.92
CA LYS A 660 15.96 17.67 -5.58
C LYS A 660 15.79 16.45 -4.67
N ILE A 661 15.15 15.39 -5.17
CA ILE A 661 14.92 14.17 -4.40
C ILE A 661 16.25 13.47 -4.09
N GLU A 662 17.14 13.31 -5.07
CA GLU A 662 18.45 12.67 -4.88
C GLU A 662 19.30 13.40 -3.83
N LEU A 663 19.35 14.74 -3.89
CA LEU A 663 20.06 15.61 -2.94
C LEU A 663 19.55 15.53 -1.51
N SER A 664 18.35 14.98 -1.28
CA SER A 664 17.87 14.69 0.06
C SER A 664 18.64 13.54 0.74
N SER A 665 19.38 12.74 -0.04
CA SER A 665 20.19 11.62 0.44
C SER A 665 21.68 11.75 0.10
N THR A 666 22.03 12.39 -1.03
CA THR A 666 23.41 12.59 -1.49
C THR A 666 23.87 14.04 -1.29
N SER A 667 25.18 14.26 -1.22
CA SER A 667 25.77 15.61 -1.13
C SER A 667 25.81 16.34 -2.48
N GLN A 668 25.75 15.60 -3.58
CA GLN A 668 25.73 16.11 -4.95
C GLN A 668 25.00 15.14 -5.89
N THR A 669 24.55 15.65 -7.03
CA THR A 669 23.97 14.89 -8.14
C THR A 669 24.41 15.49 -9.48
N GLU A 670 24.35 14.68 -10.54
CA GLU A 670 24.62 15.11 -11.92
C GLU A 670 23.31 15.18 -12.70
N ILE A 671 23.03 16.37 -13.25
CA ILE A 671 21.92 16.59 -14.17
C ILE A 671 22.48 16.50 -15.59
N ASN A 672 22.22 15.38 -16.25
CA ASN A 672 22.66 15.10 -17.61
C ASN A 672 21.46 14.93 -18.54
N LEU A 673 21.22 15.91 -19.40
CA LEU A 673 20.17 15.93 -20.41
C LEU A 673 20.79 16.03 -21.81
N PRO A 674 21.05 14.90 -22.47
CA PRO A 674 21.57 14.92 -23.82
C PRO A 674 20.49 15.36 -24.81
N PHE A 675 20.89 16.03 -25.89
CA PHE A 675 19.98 16.52 -26.93
C PHE A 675 18.83 17.34 -26.35
N ILE A 676 19.14 18.24 -25.41
CA ILE A 676 18.12 19.06 -24.74
C ILE A 676 17.51 20.08 -25.70
N THR A 677 18.31 20.59 -26.64
CA THR A 677 17.88 21.47 -27.74
C THR A 677 18.91 21.38 -28.89
N ALA A 678 18.72 22.15 -29.96
CA ALA A 678 19.69 22.25 -31.06
C ALA A 678 19.77 23.69 -31.59
N ASP A 679 20.91 24.08 -32.13
CA ASP A 679 21.12 25.34 -32.85
C ASP A 679 21.81 25.10 -34.21
N ALA A 680 22.24 26.17 -34.88
CA ALA A 680 22.95 26.08 -36.16
C ALA A 680 24.29 25.32 -36.09
N SER A 681 24.88 25.17 -34.89
CA SER A 681 26.11 24.39 -34.65
C SER A 681 25.85 22.91 -34.36
N GLY A 682 24.59 22.53 -34.12
CA GLY A 682 24.16 21.15 -33.90
C GLY A 682 23.40 20.95 -32.60
N ALA A 683 23.32 19.69 -32.16
CA ALA A 683 22.65 19.35 -30.91
C ALA A 683 23.40 19.87 -29.68
N LYS A 684 22.65 20.31 -28.68
CA LYS A 684 23.15 20.79 -27.39
C LYS A 684 22.77 19.85 -26.26
N HIS A 685 23.60 19.82 -25.23
CA HIS A 685 23.45 18.96 -24.07
C HIS A 685 23.55 19.82 -22.82
N LEU A 686 22.78 19.49 -21.77
CA LEU A 686 22.97 20.09 -20.45
C LEU A 686 23.66 19.07 -19.55
N ASN A 687 24.83 19.44 -19.02
CA ASN A 687 25.56 18.66 -18.03
C ASN A 687 25.99 19.58 -16.88
N ILE A 688 25.32 19.43 -15.73
CA ILE A 688 25.55 20.27 -14.54
C ILE A 688 25.67 19.35 -13.33
N THR A 689 26.77 19.48 -12.59
CA THR A 689 26.88 18.94 -11.23
C THR A 689 26.25 19.91 -10.25
N LEU A 690 25.25 19.46 -9.50
CA LEU A 690 24.54 20.25 -8.50
C LEU A 690 24.85 19.70 -7.10
N THR A 691 25.32 20.57 -6.21
CA THR A 691 25.54 20.21 -4.79
C THR A 691 24.31 20.49 -3.95
N ARG A 692 24.17 19.75 -2.83
CA ARG A 692 23.10 19.99 -1.84
C ARG A 692 23.16 21.42 -1.30
N SER A 693 24.37 21.92 -1.00
CA SER A 693 24.56 23.29 -0.51
C SER A 693 24.08 24.34 -1.51
N LYS A 694 24.29 24.13 -2.81
CA LYS A 694 23.78 25.03 -3.84
C LYS A 694 22.26 24.98 -3.92
N PHE A 695 21.67 23.78 -3.91
CA PHE A 695 20.22 23.61 -3.87
C PHE A 695 19.60 24.31 -2.64
N GLU A 696 20.14 24.06 -1.44
CA GLU A 696 19.69 24.69 -0.20
C GLU A 696 19.76 26.22 -0.27
N ALA A 697 20.82 26.78 -0.86
CA ALA A 697 20.93 28.22 -1.07
C ALA A 697 19.82 28.78 -1.99
N LEU A 698 19.45 28.05 -3.06
CA LEU A 698 18.39 28.44 -3.99
C LEU A 698 17.01 28.45 -3.33
N VAL A 699 16.74 27.49 -2.45
CA VAL A 699 15.42 27.29 -1.83
C VAL A 699 15.32 27.87 -0.41
N ASN A 700 16.39 28.43 0.16
CA ASN A 700 16.41 28.92 1.54
C ASN A 700 15.26 29.89 1.83
N ARG A 701 14.96 30.80 0.91
CA ARG A 701 13.83 31.75 1.06
C ARG A 701 12.46 31.06 1.23
N LEU A 702 12.29 29.87 0.63
CA LEU A 702 11.06 29.09 0.73
C LEU A 702 10.99 28.36 2.08
N ILE A 703 12.10 27.80 2.54
CA ILE A 703 12.19 27.14 3.85
C ILE A 703 11.96 28.17 4.97
N GLU A 704 12.56 29.37 4.88
CA GLU A 704 12.37 30.44 5.86
C GLU A 704 10.90 30.87 6.02
N ARG A 705 10.10 30.83 4.94
CA ARG A 705 8.65 31.12 4.99
C ARG A 705 7.88 30.19 5.94
N THR A 706 8.38 28.97 6.20
CA THR A 706 7.72 28.03 7.11
C THR A 706 7.82 28.43 8.60
N LYS A 707 8.79 29.27 8.97
CA LYS A 707 9.05 29.63 10.38
C LYS A 707 7.94 30.47 10.99
N ALA A 708 7.42 31.44 10.24
CA ALA A 708 6.43 32.40 10.76
C ALA A 708 5.08 31.73 11.10
N PRO A 709 4.52 30.84 10.25
CA PRO A 709 3.36 30.04 10.62
C PRO A 709 3.59 29.17 11.87
N CYS A 710 4.75 28.50 12.01
CA CYS A 710 5.04 27.69 13.22
C CYS A 710 5.03 28.52 14.51
N LYS A 711 5.69 29.68 14.49
CA LYS A 711 5.71 30.59 15.65
C LYS A 711 4.31 31.13 15.98
N SER A 712 3.54 31.45 14.96
CA SER A 712 2.15 31.93 15.12
C SER A 712 1.26 30.83 15.68
N CYS A 713 1.40 29.60 15.19
CA CYS A 713 0.64 28.45 15.64
C CYS A 713 0.90 28.13 17.13
N LEU A 714 2.16 28.16 17.58
CA LEU A 714 2.50 27.98 19.00
C LEU A 714 1.89 29.10 19.87
N LYS A 715 1.98 30.35 19.40
CA LYS A 715 1.38 31.50 20.10
C LYS A 715 -0.15 31.36 20.20
N ASP A 716 -0.81 30.97 19.11
CA ASP A 716 -2.26 30.81 19.05
C ASP A 716 -2.74 29.64 19.92
N ALA A 717 -1.96 28.56 19.99
CA ALA A 717 -2.21 27.44 20.91
C ALA A 717 -1.96 27.80 22.39
N ASN A 718 -1.37 28.95 22.67
CA ASN A 718 -0.87 29.35 23.98
C ASN A 718 0.08 28.30 24.59
N VAL A 719 0.96 27.76 23.76
CA VAL A 719 1.89 26.67 24.08
C VAL A 719 3.32 27.14 23.86
N SER A 720 4.18 26.90 24.84
CA SER A 720 5.62 27.10 24.69
C SER A 720 6.27 25.92 23.98
N ILE A 721 7.41 26.15 23.33
CA ILE A 721 8.18 25.12 22.62
C ILE A 721 8.51 23.91 23.52
N LYS A 722 8.70 24.15 24.83
CA LYS A 722 9.07 23.11 25.81
C LYS A 722 7.93 22.16 26.13
N GLU A 723 6.68 22.59 25.94
CA GLU A 723 5.47 21.81 26.23
C GLU A 723 5.09 20.89 25.07
N VAL A 724 5.58 21.15 23.86
CA VAL A 724 5.42 20.22 22.74
C VAL A 724 6.21 18.96 23.09
N ASP A 725 5.59 17.79 23.12
CA ASP A 725 6.22 16.50 23.43
C ASP A 725 6.89 15.92 22.18
N GLU A 726 6.20 15.94 21.04
CA GLU A 726 6.64 15.30 19.79
C GLU A 726 6.40 16.19 18.58
N VAL A 727 7.29 16.11 17.59
CA VAL A 727 7.15 16.83 16.31
C VAL A 727 7.04 15.81 15.19
N LEU A 728 5.92 15.76 14.49
CA LEU A 728 5.66 14.84 13.39
C LEU A 728 5.93 15.54 12.06
N LEU A 729 6.73 14.91 11.20
CA LEU A 729 6.95 15.38 9.83
C LEU A 729 6.04 14.63 8.87
N VAL A 730 5.28 15.39 8.08
CA VAL A 730 4.35 14.88 7.07
C VAL A 730 4.64 15.56 5.73
N GLY A 731 4.39 14.87 4.62
CA GLY A 731 4.65 15.36 3.29
C GLY A 731 6.09 15.13 2.84
N GLY A 732 6.25 14.68 1.59
CA GLY A 732 7.55 14.26 1.05
C GLY A 732 8.62 15.34 1.05
N MET A 733 8.25 16.63 1.12
CA MET A 733 9.20 17.73 1.11
C MET A 733 9.93 17.92 2.44
N THR A 734 9.41 17.33 3.53
CA THR A 734 10.09 17.22 4.82
C THR A 734 11.30 16.27 4.81
N ARG A 735 11.51 15.53 3.72
CA ARG A 735 12.70 14.68 3.52
C ARG A 735 13.96 15.48 3.23
N VAL A 736 13.85 16.76 2.84
CA VAL A 736 15.01 17.64 2.63
C VAL A 736 15.71 17.89 3.97
N PRO A 737 17.02 17.57 4.11
CA PRO A 737 17.74 17.72 5.36
C PRO A 737 17.63 19.12 5.97
N LYS A 738 17.71 20.17 5.14
CA LYS A 738 17.60 21.55 5.61
C LYS A 738 16.23 21.89 6.23
N VAL A 739 15.16 21.27 5.75
CA VAL A 739 13.83 21.43 6.35
C VAL A 739 13.82 20.81 7.74
N GLN A 740 14.37 19.61 7.92
CA GLN A 740 14.46 18.94 9.22
C GLN A 740 15.31 19.71 10.23
N GLU A 741 16.43 20.31 9.78
CA GLU A 741 17.23 21.22 10.59
C GLU A 741 16.43 22.44 11.06
N VAL A 742 15.69 23.07 10.14
CA VAL A 742 14.89 24.25 10.47
C VAL A 742 13.76 23.90 11.44
N VAL A 743 13.07 22.77 11.23
CA VAL A 743 12.05 22.27 12.17
C VAL A 743 12.68 22.01 13.55
N SER A 744 13.85 21.36 13.60
CA SER A 744 14.56 21.10 14.85
C SER A 744 14.94 22.40 15.57
N ALA A 745 15.33 23.43 14.82
CA ALA A 745 15.66 24.75 15.37
C ALA A 745 14.41 25.51 15.86
N ILE A 746 13.25 25.35 15.22
CA ILE A 746 11.98 25.97 15.64
C ILE A 746 11.48 25.35 16.95
N PHE A 747 11.44 24.01 17.01
CA PHE A 747 10.82 23.27 18.12
C PHE A 747 11.82 22.80 19.18
N GLY A 748 13.12 23.07 19.00
CA GLY A 748 14.16 22.70 19.96
C GLY A 748 14.31 21.19 20.19
N LYS A 749 13.78 20.35 19.29
CA LYS A 749 13.82 18.89 19.40
C LYS A 749 13.89 18.21 18.03
N SER A 750 14.48 17.02 18.00
CA SER A 750 14.54 16.19 16.81
C SER A 750 13.14 15.68 16.44
N PRO A 751 12.71 15.78 15.17
CA PRO A 751 11.42 15.27 14.76
C PRO A 751 11.30 13.74 14.88
N SER A 752 10.08 13.30 15.19
CA SER A 752 9.72 11.91 15.36
C SER A 752 9.82 11.14 14.04
N LYS A 753 10.21 9.86 14.13
CA LYS A 753 10.10 8.89 13.03
C LYS A 753 8.86 8.01 13.16
N GLY A 754 7.91 8.42 14.01
CA GLY A 754 6.72 7.64 14.37
C GLY A 754 5.64 7.57 13.28
N VAL A 755 5.74 8.38 12.22
CA VAL A 755 4.81 8.40 11.09
C VAL A 755 5.55 8.23 9.77
N ASN A 756 4.90 7.61 8.79
CA ASN A 756 5.35 7.64 7.41
C ASN A 756 4.83 8.93 6.74
N PRO A 757 5.71 9.84 6.29
CA PRO A 757 5.30 11.14 5.78
C PRO A 757 4.43 11.07 4.52
N ASP A 758 4.45 9.94 3.78
CA ASP A 758 3.70 9.78 2.52
C ASP A 758 2.38 8.99 2.70
N GLU A 759 2.14 8.40 3.88
CA GLU A 759 1.03 7.46 4.11
C GLU A 759 0.15 7.83 5.32
N ALA A 760 0.69 8.56 6.31
CA ALA A 760 0.00 8.84 7.57
C ALA A 760 -1.34 9.57 7.37
N VAL A 761 -1.41 10.48 6.39
CA VAL A 761 -2.62 11.23 6.07
C VAL A 761 -3.73 10.30 5.56
N ALA A 762 -3.44 9.43 4.59
CA ALA A 762 -4.42 8.48 4.07
C ALA A 762 -4.89 7.48 5.15
N MET A 763 -3.95 7.00 5.99
CA MET A 763 -4.26 6.12 7.11
C MET A 763 -5.19 6.81 8.12
N GLY A 764 -4.92 8.07 8.45
CA GLY A 764 -5.77 8.90 9.30
C GLY A 764 -7.18 9.09 8.75
N ALA A 765 -7.30 9.33 7.44
CA ALA A 765 -8.60 9.41 6.78
C ALA A 765 -9.38 8.09 6.85
N ALA A 766 -8.70 6.94 6.75
CA ALA A 766 -9.33 5.64 6.90
C ALA A 766 -9.79 5.40 8.36
N ILE A 767 -8.98 5.79 9.36
CA ILE A 767 -9.39 5.75 10.78
C ILE A 767 -10.65 6.59 10.99
N GLN A 768 -10.71 7.79 10.44
CA GLN A 768 -11.90 8.65 10.49
C GLN A 768 -13.12 7.96 9.86
N GLY A 769 -12.94 7.26 8.74
CA GLY A 769 -13.97 6.41 8.15
C GLY A 769 -14.45 5.31 9.10
N GLY A 770 -13.52 4.65 9.79
CA GLY A 770 -13.81 3.66 10.83
C GLY A 770 -14.60 4.22 12.02
N ILE A 771 -14.31 5.47 12.45
CA ILE A 771 -15.07 6.18 13.49
C ILE A 771 -16.51 6.42 13.02
N LEU A 772 -16.71 6.89 11.79
CA LEU A 772 -18.03 7.18 11.23
C LEU A 772 -18.89 5.91 11.07
N ARG A 773 -18.27 4.75 10.81
CA ARG A 773 -18.95 3.44 10.79
C ARG A 773 -19.25 2.89 12.18
N GLY A 774 -18.62 3.42 13.24
CA GLY A 774 -18.71 2.90 14.60
C GLY A 774 -17.80 1.69 14.88
N ASP A 775 -16.84 1.40 13.98
CA ASP A 775 -15.83 0.35 14.16
C ASP A 775 -14.75 0.78 15.17
N VAL A 776 -14.51 2.09 15.26
CA VAL A 776 -13.57 2.73 16.17
C VAL A 776 -14.38 3.62 17.13
N LYS A 777 -14.55 3.16 18.38
CA LYS A 777 -15.43 3.81 19.37
C LYS A 777 -14.70 4.63 20.43
N GLU A 778 -13.39 4.45 20.56
CA GLU A 778 -12.57 5.02 21.63
C GLU A 778 -11.92 6.35 21.23
N LEU A 779 -12.14 6.83 19.99
CA LEU A 779 -11.54 8.05 19.49
C LEU A 779 -12.58 9.16 19.29
N LEU A 780 -12.29 10.34 19.83
CA LEU A 780 -13.05 11.56 19.61
C LEU A 780 -12.14 12.60 18.97
N LEU A 781 -12.61 13.24 17.89
CA LEU A 781 -11.89 14.30 17.22
C LEU A 781 -12.57 15.65 17.43
N LEU A 782 -11.82 16.63 17.92
CA LEU A 782 -12.21 18.03 18.08
C LEU A 782 -11.30 18.89 17.20
N ASP A 783 -11.77 19.23 16.01
CA ASP A 783 -11.04 20.10 15.06
C ASP A 783 -11.41 21.58 15.28
N VAL A 784 -10.77 22.50 14.56
CA VAL A 784 -10.98 23.95 14.66
C VAL A 784 -11.17 24.62 13.30
N THR A 785 -11.78 25.81 13.28
CA THR A 785 -11.77 26.67 12.08
C THR A 785 -10.43 27.43 11.94
N PRO A 786 -9.75 27.42 10.78
CA PRO A 786 -8.42 28.02 10.63
C PRO A 786 -8.41 29.56 10.53
N LEU A 787 -9.57 30.18 10.27
CA LEU A 787 -9.70 31.62 10.01
C LEU A 787 -10.92 32.17 10.74
N SER A 788 -10.80 33.41 11.22
CA SER A 788 -11.89 34.12 11.88
C SER A 788 -13.01 34.44 10.89
N LEU A 789 -14.24 34.34 11.36
CA LEU A 789 -15.47 34.61 10.61
C LEU A 789 -16.22 35.78 11.25
N GLY A 790 -16.74 36.65 10.41
CA GLY A 790 -17.40 37.86 10.86
C GLY A 790 -18.17 38.56 9.74
N ILE A 791 -18.62 39.78 10.04
CA ILE A 791 -19.39 40.61 9.11
C ILE A 791 -18.77 42.00 8.93
N GLU A 792 -19.06 42.64 7.80
CA GLU A 792 -18.81 44.07 7.61
C GLU A 792 -19.83 44.87 8.43
N THR A 793 -19.35 45.76 9.29
CA THR A 793 -20.18 46.72 10.02
C THR A 793 -19.92 48.15 9.54
N LEU A 794 -20.71 49.10 10.04
CA LEU A 794 -20.62 50.51 9.67
C LEU A 794 -19.16 51.03 9.78
N GLY A 795 -18.68 51.69 8.72
CA GLY A 795 -17.30 52.16 8.63
C GLY A 795 -16.34 51.20 7.91
N GLY A 796 -16.84 50.09 7.34
CA GLY A 796 -16.02 49.13 6.60
C GLY A 796 -15.14 48.27 7.50
N ILE A 797 -15.54 48.10 8.76
CA ILE A 797 -14.80 47.37 9.79
C ILE A 797 -15.21 45.91 9.77
N PHE A 798 -14.24 45.00 9.86
CA PHE A 798 -14.50 43.57 10.02
C PHE A 798 -14.76 43.25 11.50
N THR A 799 -16.00 42.92 11.83
CA THR A 799 -16.37 42.52 13.19
C THR A 799 -16.41 41.01 13.28
N ARG A 800 -15.44 40.42 14.01
CA ARG A 800 -15.29 38.98 14.22
C ARG A 800 -16.38 38.46 15.18
N LEU A 801 -17.05 37.37 14.80
CA LEU A 801 -18.02 36.65 15.67
C LEU A 801 -17.46 35.31 16.14
N ILE A 802 -16.73 34.62 15.27
CA ILE A 802 -16.01 33.38 15.59
C ILE A 802 -14.54 33.63 15.27
N ASN A 803 -13.68 33.54 16.28
CA ASN A 803 -12.24 33.70 16.09
C ASN A 803 -11.65 32.42 15.46
N ARG A 804 -10.54 32.56 14.75
CA ARG A 804 -9.73 31.41 14.31
C ARG A 804 -9.37 30.52 15.51
N ASN A 805 -9.15 29.23 15.23
CA ASN A 805 -8.88 28.17 16.19
C ASN A 805 -10.04 27.91 17.17
N THR A 806 -11.25 28.40 16.90
CA THR A 806 -12.45 27.96 17.65
C THR A 806 -12.78 26.51 17.27
N THR A 807 -12.96 25.64 18.26
CA THR A 807 -13.36 24.24 18.08
C THR A 807 -14.67 24.12 17.30
N ILE A 808 -14.75 23.18 16.36
CA ILE A 808 -15.93 22.90 15.54
C ILE A 808 -16.47 21.49 15.82
N PRO A 809 -17.80 21.27 15.73
CA PRO A 809 -18.84 22.24 15.35
C PRO A 809 -19.10 23.30 16.41
N THR A 810 -19.50 24.51 15.99
CA THR A 810 -19.77 25.63 16.91
C THR A 810 -20.82 26.58 16.39
N LYS A 811 -21.51 27.26 17.30
CA LYS A 811 -22.54 28.24 17.00
C LYS A 811 -22.37 29.49 17.84
N LYS A 812 -22.35 30.66 17.20
CA LYS A 812 -22.26 31.97 17.86
C LYS A 812 -23.31 32.92 17.29
N SER A 813 -23.99 33.63 18.19
CA SER A 813 -24.96 34.67 17.82
C SER A 813 -24.56 36.00 18.44
N GLN A 814 -24.73 37.08 17.70
CA GLN A 814 -24.55 38.44 18.20
C GLN A 814 -25.65 39.35 17.65
N VAL A 815 -26.15 40.24 18.51
CA VAL A 815 -27.19 41.20 18.15
C VAL A 815 -26.54 42.48 17.61
N PHE A 816 -26.97 42.86 16.42
CA PHE A 816 -26.67 44.12 15.75
C PHE A 816 -27.97 44.95 15.62
N SER A 817 -27.85 46.17 15.12
CA SER A 817 -28.99 47.06 14.87
C SER A 817 -28.81 47.83 13.57
N THR A 818 -29.88 48.46 13.09
CA THR A 818 -29.87 49.38 11.95
C THR A 818 -28.92 50.57 12.16
N ALA A 819 -28.29 51.02 11.08
CA ALA A 819 -27.35 52.13 11.05
C ALA A 819 -28.02 53.48 10.71
N ALA A 820 -29.26 53.46 10.20
CA ALA A 820 -30.04 54.63 9.83
C ALA A 820 -31.47 54.58 10.36
N ASP A 821 -32.09 55.75 10.55
CA ASP A 821 -33.48 55.88 10.96
C ASP A 821 -34.41 55.34 9.87
N ASN A 822 -35.48 54.65 10.28
CA ASN A 822 -36.47 54.05 9.40
C ASN A 822 -35.90 53.06 8.37
N GLN A 823 -34.73 52.49 8.63
CA GLN A 823 -34.11 51.47 7.78
C GLN A 823 -34.95 50.16 7.82
N THR A 824 -35.54 49.80 6.67
CA THR A 824 -36.44 48.63 6.54
C THR A 824 -35.74 47.36 6.06
N GLN A 825 -34.45 47.44 5.74
CA GLN A 825 -33.61 46.30 5.35
C GLN A 825 -32.18 46.44 5.88
N VAL A 826 -31.53 45.32 6.22
CA VAL A 826 -30.12 45.28 6.63
C VAL A 826 -29.35 44.33 5.72
N GLY A 827 -28.32 44.84 5.05
CA GLY A 827 -27.38 44.05 4.28
C GLY A 827 -26.31 43.44 5.18
N ILE A 828 -26.07 42.15 5.05
CA ILE A 828 -25.10 41.38 5.83
C ILE A 828 -24.09 40.81 4.86
N LYS A 829 -22.86 41.33 4.94
CA LYS A 829 -21.72 40.81 4.20
C LYS A 829 -20.86 39.97 5.11
N VAL A 830 -20.68 38.71 4.76
CA VAL A 830 -19.95 37.71 5.51
C VAL A 830 -18.52 37.62 4.99
N LEU A 831 -17.54 37.69 5.89
CA LEU A 831 -16.12 37.67 5.54
C LEU A 831 -15.34 36.67 6.40
N GLN A 832 -14.19 36.25 5.87
CA GLN A 832 -13.21 35.39 6.53
C GLN A 832 -11.81 36.02 6.44
N GLY A 833 -11.11 36.09 7.57
CA GLY A 833 -9.73 36.60 7.62
C GLY A 833 -9.36 37.22 8.96
N GLU A 834 -8.16 37.80 9.04
CA GLU A 834 -7.58 38.32 10.27
C GLU A 834 -7.32 39.84 10.25
N ARG A 835 -7.65 40.52 9.16
CA ARG A 835 -7.41 41.96 8.97
C ARG A 835 -8.55 42.77 9.62
N GLU A 836 -8.26 43.97 10.10
CA GLU A 836 -9.27 44.82 10.77
C GLU A 836 -10.29 45.44 9.79
N MET A 837 -9.86 45.75 8.56
CA MET A 837 -10.74 46.34 7.54
C MET A 837 -11.40 45.24 6.71
N ALA A 838 -12.70 45.36 6.44
CA ALA A 838 -13.48 44.37 5.70
C ALA A 838 -12.90 44.11 4.29
N VAL A 839 -12.50 45.18 3.59
CA VAL A 839 -11.93 45.10 2.21
C VAL A 839 -10.65 44.29 2.10
N ASP A 840 -9.93 44.10 3.20
CA ASP A 840 -8.67 43.35 3.25
C ASP A 840 -8.89 41.86 3.55
N ASN A 841 -10.11 41.45 3.84
CA ASN A 841 -10.49 40.07 4.14
C ASN A 841 -11.22 39.42 2.97
N LYS A 842 -11.31 38.09 2.99
CA LYS A 842 -12.00 37.35 1.95
C LYS A 842 -13.51 37.46 2.17
N SER A 843 -14.22 38.12 1.25
CA SER A 843 -15.68 38.06 1.19
C SER A 843 -16.12 36.63 0.85
N LEU A 844 -17.08 36.11 1.63
CA LEU A 844 -17.68 34.78 1.44
C LEU A 844 -19.04 34.86 0.74
N GLY A 845 -19.85 35.87 1.09
CA GLY A 845 -21.17 36.09 0.51
C GLY A 845 -21.89 37.26 1.17
N GLU A 846 -23.02 37.67 0.59
CA GLU A 846 -23.86 38.72 1.14
C GLU A 846 -25.35 38.40 0.97
N PHE A 847 -26.18 38.87 1.91
CA PHE A 847 -27.62 38.72 1.86
C PHE A 847 -28.31 39.87 2.59
N GLU A 848 -29.57 40.13 2.26
CA GLU A 848 -30.37 41.18 2.89
C GLU A 848 -31.50 40.59 3.73
N LEU A 849 -31.61 41.05 4.98
CA LEU A 849 -32.79 40.85 5.79
C LEU A 849 -33.77 41.99 5.52
N VAL A 850 -34.88 41.68 4.87
CA VAL A 850 -35.90 42.66 4.45
C VAL A 850 -37.14 42.63 5.35
N GLY A 851 -37.86 43.76 5.39
CA GLY A 851 -39.14 43.86 6.07
C GLY A 851 -39.03 44.10 7.58
N ILE A 852 -37.98 44.82 7.98
CA ILE A 852 -37.80 45.38 9.32
C ILE A 852 -38.77 46.57 9.47
N PRO A 853 -39.55 46.68 10.56
CA PRO A 853 -40.44 47.82 10.78
C PRO A 853 -39.67 49.14 10.88
N PRO A 854 -40.19 50.27 10.36
CA PRO A 854 -39.57 51.58 10.54
C PRO A 854 -39.41 51.93 12.02
N ALA A 855 -38.18 52.15 12.46
CA ALA A 855 -37.83 52.52 13.82
C ALA A 855 -36.58 53.44 13.82
N PRO A 856 -36.35 54.23 14.88
CA PRO A 856 -35.09 54.95 15.06
C PRO A 856 -33.88 54.03 14.97
N ARG A 857 -32.76 54.53 14.45
CA ARG A 857 -31.48 53.79 14.41
C ARG A 857 -31.13 53.28 15.80
N GLY A 858 -30.55 52.08 15.88
CA GLY A 858 -30.20 51.48 17.17
C GLY A 858 -31.33 50.72 17.88
N MET A 859 -32.59 50.81 17.42
CA MET A 859 -33.73 50.13 18.06
C MET A 859 -33.98 48.70 17.53
N PRO A 860 -33.99 48.42 16.21
CA PRO A 860 -34.19 47.05 15.71
C PRO A 860 -33.12 46.08 16.20
N GLN A 861 -33.54 44.90 16.67
CA GLN A 861 -32.62 43.88 17.19
C GLN A 861 -32.41 42.79 16.14
N ILE A 862 -31.32 42.88 15.39
CA ILE A 862 -30.96 41.93 14.34
C ILE A 862 -29.94 40.94 14.90
N GLU A 863 -30.39 39.74 15.26
CA GLU A 863 -29.52 38.67 15.71
C GLU A 863 -28.89 37.98 14.50
N VAL A 864 -27.57 38.08 14.37
CA VAL A 864 -26.80 37.38 13.35
C VAL A 864 -26.14 36.16 14.00
N THR A 865 -26.36 34.99 13.41
CA THR A 865 -25.89 33.70 13.91
C THR A 865 -24.98 33.04 12.89
N PHE A 866 -23.80 32.65 13.33
CA PHE A 866 -22.88 31.80 12.58
C PHE A 866 -22.93 30.39 13.16
N ASP A 867 -23.13 29.41 12.30
CA ASP A 867 -23.15 27.98 12.60
C ASP A 867 -22.10 27.29 11.72
N ILE A 868 -21.12 26.63 12.34
CA ILE A 868 -20.06 25.89 11.63
C ILE A 868 -20.23 24.41 11.94
N ASP A 869 -20.40 23.59 10.91
CA ASP A 869 -20.58 22.15 11.06
C ASP A 869 -19.25 21.40 11.27
N ALA A 870 -19.33 20.07 11.43
CA ALA A 870 -18.15 19.23 11.62
C ALA A 870 -17.27 19.05 10.37
N ASN A 871 -17.68 19.57 9.20
CA ASN A 871 -16.88 19.65 7.98
C ASN A 871 -16.20 21.03 7.82
N GLY A 872 -16.50 21.98 8.71
CA GLY A 872 -16.06 23.38 8.61
C GLY A 872 -16.93 24.23 7.66
N ILE A 873 -18.12 23.77 7.27
CA ILE A 873 -19.05 24.51 6.40
C ILE A 873 -19.82 25.53 7.25
N VAL A 874 -19.88 26.77 6.76
CA VAL A 874 -20.47 27.90 7.49
C VAL A 874 -21.89 28.19 7.00
N THR A 875 -22.84 28.25 7.94
CA THR A 875 -24.18 28.81 7.71
C THR A 875 -24.34 30.08 8.52
N VAL A 876 -24.79 31.15 7.87
CA VAL A 876 -25.05 32.44 8.52
C VAL A 876 -26.53 32.77 8.40
N SER A 877 -27.20 32.95 9.54
CA SER A 877 -28.58 33.43 9.58
C SER A 877 -28.67 34.79 10.26
N ALA A 878 -29.71 35.54 9.91
CA ALA A 878 -30.03 36.82 10.50
C ALA A 878 -31.52 36.88 10.79
N LYS A 879 -31.86 37.20 12.03
CA LYS A 879 -33.22 37.22 12.54
C LYS A 879 -33.52 38.52 13.23
N ASP A 880 -34.58 39.19 12.80
CA ASP A 880 -35.16 40.28 13.58
C ASP A 880 -35.93 39.69 14.76
N LYS A 881 -35.45 39.96 15.97
CA LYS A 881 -36.02 39.40 17.21
C LYS A 881 -37.45 39.90 17.49
N SER A 882 -37.83 41.05 16.93
CA SER A 882 -39.14 41.65 17.16
C SER A 882 -40.22 41.02 16.27
N THR A 883 -39.92 40.83 14.99
CA THR A 883 -40.87 40.27 14.00
C THR A 883 -40.74 38.76 13.82
N GLY A 884 -39.63 38.18 14.27
CA GLY A 884 -39.31 36.77 14.04
C GLY A 884 -38.91 36.45 12.59
N LYS A 885 -38.89 37.45 11.69
CA LYS A 885 -38.44 37.28 10.32
C LYS A 885 -36.96 36.89 10.31
N GLU A 886 -36.67 35.87 9.54
CA GLU A 886 -35.32 35.32 9.40
C GLU A 886 -34.98 35.24 7.92
N GLN A 887 -33.73 35.55 7.62
CA GLN A 887 -33.10 35.23 6.36
C GLN A 887 -31.80 34.52 6.66
N GLN A 888 -31.47 33.50 5.88
CA GLN A 888 -30.20 32.79 6.05
C GLN A 888 -29.55 32.56 4.71
N ILE A 889 -28.22 32.50 4.76
CA ILE A 889 -27.38 32.02 3.69
C ILE A 889 -26.56 30.86 4.27
N THR A 890 -26.70 29.68 3.70
CA THR A 890 -25.60 28.72 3.81
C THR A 890 -24.51 29.28 2.91
N ILE A 891 -23.33 29.56 3.47
CA ILE A 891 -22.18 29.97 2.67
C ILE A 891 -21.83 28.78 1.80
N ARG A 892 -22.45 28.75 0.64
CA ARG A 892 -21.99 28.03 -0.51
C ARG A 892 -21.00 28.97 -1.14
N SER A 893 -19.78 28.51 -1.32
CA SER A 893 -18.77 29.32 -1.97
C SER A 893 -19.33 29.94 -3.25
N SER A 894 -19.22 31.26 -3.34
CA SER A 894 -19.68 32.06 -4.47
C SER A 894 -18.92 31.76 -5.77
N GLY A 895 -17.92 30.88 -5.70
CA GLY A 895 -17.29 30.17 -6.82
C GLY A 895 -17.32 28.67 -6.55
N GLY A 896 -17.29 27.88 -7.62
CA GLY A 896 -17.57 26.45 -7.60
C GLY A 896 -18.57 26.05 -8.67
N LEU A 897 -18.83 24.75 -8.76
CA LEU A 897 -19.74 24.17 -9.74
C LEU A 897 -21.19 24.28 -9.26
N SER A 898 -22.10 24.64 -10.15
CA SER A 898 -23.54 24.51 -9.90
C SER A 898 -23.97 23.05 -9.83
N GLU A 899 -25.12 22.76 -9.21
CA GLU A 899 -25.67 21.38 -9.16
C GLU A 899 -25.85 20.80 -10.56
N ASP A 900 -26.32 21.60 -11.53
CA ASP A 900 -26.49 21.18 -12.92
C ASP A 900 -25.14 20.84 -13.59
N GLU A 901 -24.10 21.63 -13.30
CA GLU A 901 -22.74 21.34 -13.77
C GLU A 901 -22.19 20.07 -13.11
N ILE A 902 -22.37 19.89 -11.80
CA ILE A 902 -21.95 18.69 -11.08
C ILE A 902 -22.63 17.46 -11.68
N ASP A 903 -23.95 17.48 -11.85
CA ASP A 903 -24.71 16.35 -12.39
C ASP A 903 -24.33 16.05 -13.85
N LYS A 904 -24.01 17.07 -14.65
CA LYS A 904 -23.45 16.90 -15.99
C LYS A 904 -22.08 16.22 -15.92
N MET A 905 -21.19 16.68 -15.03
CA MET A 905 -19.85 16.15 -14.86
C MET A 905 -19.84 14.72 -14.30
N VAL A 906 -20.80 14.38 -13.43
CA VAL A 906 -21.02 13.00 -12.97
C VAL A 906 -21.35 12.09 -14.15
N LYS A 907 -22.28 12.49 -15.03
CA LYS A 907 -22.63 11.73 -16.24
C LYS A 907 -21.45 11.58 -17.20
N GLU A 908 -20.65 12.63 -17.36
CA GLU A 908 -19.42 12.58 -18.16
C GLU A 908 -18.39 11.61 -17.55
N ALA A 909 -18.19 11.63 -16.24
CA ALA A 909 -17.31 10.72 -15.52
C ALA A 909 -17.77 9.26 -15.66
N GLU A 910 -19.08 9.00 -15.56
CA GLU A 910 -19.66 7.67 -15.80
C GLU A 910 -19.41 7.17 -17.24
N LEU A 911 -19.54 8.06 -18.23
CA LEU A 911 -19.25 7.73 -19.64
C LEU A 911 -17.76 7.39 -19.84
N HIS A 912 -16.86 8.13 -19.20
CA HIS A 912 -15.42 7.82 -19.23
C HIS A 912 -15.12 6.47 -18.60
N ALA A 913 -15.68 6.19 -17.41
CA ALA A 913 -15.52 4.89 -16.75
C ALA A 913 -16.02 3.72 -17.60
N GLN A 914 -17.14 3.89 -18.32
CA GLN A 914 -17.63 2.87 -19.25
C GLN A 914 -16.65 2.63 -20.41
N LYS A 915 -16.14 3.68 -21.05
CA LYS A 915 -15.15 3.56 -22.13
C LYS A 915 -13.86 2.89 -21.65
N ASP A 916 -13.44 3.19 -20.43
CA ASP A 916 -12.25 2.57 -19.83
C ASP A 916 -12.46 1.07 -19.57
N GLN A 917 -13.67 0.66 -19.16
CA GLN A 917 -14.03 -0.76 -19.04
C GLN A 917 -14.05 -1.49 -20.38
N GLU A 918 -14.66 -0.90 -21.40
CA GLU A 918 -14.69 -1.46 -22.77
C GLU A 918 -13.27 -1.63 -23.32
N ARG A 919 -12.42 -0.62 -23.10
CA ARG A 919 -11.01 -0.66 -23.49
C ARG A 919 -10.24 -1.75 -22.74
N LYS A 920 -10.44 -1.88 -21.43
CA LYS A 920 -9.81 -2.93 -20.62
C LYS A 920 -10.20 -4.31 -21.15
N ALA A 921 -11.48 -4.53 -21.46
CA ALA A 921 -11.96 -5.77 -22.04
C ALA A 921 -11.29 -6.08 -23.40
N LEU A 922 -11.14 -5.07 -24.26
CA LEU A 922 -10.43 -5.22 -25.54
C LEU A 922 -8.96 -5.62 -25.34
N ILE A 923 -8.25 -4.99 -24.40
CA ILE A 923 -6.86 -5.30 -24.08
C ILE A 923 -6.74 -6.72 -23.49
N ASP A 924 -7.63 -7.11 -22.58
CA ASP A 924 -7.64 -8.45 -21.98
C ASP A 924 -7.86 -9.54 -23.04
N ILE A 925 -8.74 -9.29 -24.01
CA ILE A 925 -8.97 -10.19 -25.16
C ILE A 925 -7.72 -10.27 -26.05
N ARG A 926 -7.06 -9.14 -26.36
CA ARG A 926 -5.80 -9.13 -27.12
C ARG A 926 -4.69 -9.91 -26.41
N ASN A 927 -4.52 -9.73 -25.10
CA ASN A 927 -3.52 -10.48 -24.31
C ASN A 927 -3.83 -11.99 -24.30
N SER A 928 -5.11 -12.35 -24.20
CA SER A 928 -5.56 -13.74 -24.28
C SER A 928 -5.26 -14.34 -25.65
N ALA A 929 -5.47 -13.57 -26.71
CA ALA A 929 -5.18 -13.97 -28.07
C ALA A 929 -3.67 -14.14 -28.32
N ASP A 930 -2.82 -13.22 -27.86
CA ASP A 930 -1.35 -13.37 -27.96
C ASP A 930 -0.84 -14.63 -27.24
N THR A 931 -1.34 -14.86 -26.01
CA THR A 931 -0.99 -16.07 -25.24
C THR A 931 -1.42 -17.35 -25.97
N THR A 932 -2.60 -17.32 -26.58
CA THR A 932 -3.15 -18.44 -27.34
C THR A 932 -2.36 -18.68 -28.62
N ILE A 933 -2.03 -17.64 -29.38
CA ILE A 933 -1.17 -17.72 -30.58
C ILE A 933 0.14 -18.40 -30.22
N TYR A 934 0.82 -17.95 -29.16
CA TYR A 934 2.07 -18.54 -28.72
C TYR A 934 1.94 -20.04 -28.39
N SER A 935 0.86 -20.41 -27.67
CA SER A 935 0.58 -21.82 -27.35
C SER A 935 0.31 -22.66 -28.61
N ILE A 936 -0.47 -22.13 -29.55
CA ILE A 936 -0.81 -22.82 -30.81
C ILE A 936 0.45 -23.01 -31.67
N GLU A 937 1.27 -21.96 -31.82
CA GLU A 937 2.52 -22.03 -32.60
C GLU A 937 3.50 -23.04 -32.01
N LYS A 938 3.60 -23.10 -30.67
CA LYS A 938 4.41 -24.11 -29.99
C LYS A 938 3.91 -25.53 -30.26
N SER A 939 2.62 -25.78 -30.06
CA SER A 939 2.02 -27.10 -30.34
C SER A 939 2.15 -27.48 -31.81
N LEU A 940 1.92 -26.54 -32.73
CA LEU A 940 2.09 -26.79 -34.15
C LEU A 940 3.54 -27.15 -34.48
N GLY A 941 4.54 -26.51 -33.87
CA GLY A 941 5.94 -26.86 -34.03
C GLY A 941 6.29 -28.27 -33.51
N GLU A 942 5.70 -28.69 -32.39
CA GLU A 942 5.95 -30.00 -31.78
C GLU A 942 5.30 -31.17 -32.55
N TYR A 943 4.14 -30.94 -33.18
CA TYR A 943 3.33 -31.97 -33.82
C TYR A 943 3.27 -31.88 -35.35
N ARG A 944 4.00 -30.95 -35.98
CA ARG A 944 3.93 -30.68 -37.44
C ARG A 944 4.11 -31.93 -38.29
N ASP A 945 5.07 -32.77 -37.92
CA ASP A 945 5.42 -33.99 -38.66
C ASP A 945 4.43 -35.16 -38.40
N LYS A 946 3.50 -34.98 -37.46
CA LYS A 946 2.54 -36.01 -37.00
C LYS A 946 1.10 -35.72 -37.43
N ILE A 947 0.84 -34.60 -38.10
CA ILE A 947 -0.49 -34.19 -38.57
C ILE A 947 -0.48 -33.97 -40.09
N PRO A 948 -1.63 -34.15 -40.78
CA PRO A 948 -1.72 -33.85 -42.21
C PRO A 948 -1.35 -32.39 -42.52
N SER A 949 -0.71 -32.16 -43.67
CA SER A 949 -0.33 -30.81 -44.13
C SER A 949 -1.52 -29.86 -44.26
N GLU A 950 -2.69 -30.39 -44.59
CA GLU A 950 -3.96 -29.65 -44.66
C GLU A 950 -4.39 -29.12 -43.29
N VAL A 951 -4.22 -29.92 -42.23
CA VAL A 951 -4.55 -29.53 -40.84
C VAL A 951 -3.53 -28.52 -40.34
N ALA A 952 -2.24 -28.71 -40.64
CA ALA A 952 -1.21 -27.74 -40.29
C ALA A 952 -1.48 -26.37 -40.94
N LYS A 953 -1.88 -26.36 -42.22
CA LYS A 953 -2.22 -25.13 -42.95
C LYS A 953 -3.46 -24.44 -42.39
N GLU A 954 -4.50 -25.19 -42.04
CA GLU A 954 -5.71 -24.63 -41.42
C GLU A 954 -5.41 -23.92 -40.08
N ILE A 955 -4.49 -24.48 -39.28
CA ILE A 955 -4.04 -23.88 -38.02
C ILE A 955 -3.23 -22.60 -38.28
N GLU A 956 -2.32 -22.62 -39.26
CA GLU A 956 -1.52 -21.44 -39.66
C GLU A 956 -2.42 -20.30 -40.16
N ASP A 957 -3.40 -20.61 -41.00
CA ASP A 957 -4.37 -19.64 -41.52
C ASP A 957 -5.24 -19.06 -40.39
N ALA A 958 -5.69 -19.88 -39.44
CA ALA A 958 -6.48 -19.41 -38.30
C ALA A 958 -5.67 -18.52 -37.33
N VAL A 959 -4.39 -18.81 -37.13
CA VAL A 959 -3.47 -17.95 -36.36
C VAL A 959 -3.19 -16.63 -37.09
N SER A 960 -3.02 -16.68 -38.42
CA SER A 960 -2.84 -15.48 -39.26
C SER A 960 -4.07 -14.56 -39.17
N ASP A 961 -5.27 -15.12 -39.34
CA ASP A 961 -6.53 -14.41 -39.23
C ASP A 961 -6.72 -13.75 -37.85
N LEU A 962 -6.35 -14.45 -36.78
CA LEU A 962 -6.39 -13.91 -35.42
C LEU A 962 -5.42 -12.73 -35.26
N ARG A 963 -4.19 -12.83 -35.80
CA ARG A 963 -3.23 -11.71 -35.81
C ARG A 963 -3.76 -10.51 -36.57
N THR A 964 -4.41 -10.72 -37.71
CA THR A 964 -5.04 -9.64 -38.48
C THR A 964 -6.17 -8.98 -37.71
N ALA A 965 -7.05 -9.77 -37.07
CA ALA A 965 -8.13 -9.23 -36.25
C ALA A 965 -7.61 -8.43 -35.04
N MET A 966 -6.52 -8.87 -34.41
CA MET A 966 -5.90 -8.17 -33.27
C MET A 966 -5.36 -6.79 -33.62
N ALA A 967 -5.03 -6.53 -34.88
CA ALA A 967 -4.60 -5.21 -35.36
C ALA A 967 -5.76 -4.19 -35.44
N GLY A 968 -7.02 -4.64 -35.44
CA GLY A 968 -8.22 -3.80 -35.39
C GLY A 968 -8.78 -3.66 -33.96
N ASP A 969 -9.78 -2.80 -33.77
CA ASP A 969 -10.37 -2.47 -32.47
C ASP A 969 -11.73 -3.17 -32.18
N ASN A 970 -12.05 -4.23 -32.93
CA ASN A 970 -13.32 -4.95 -32.81
C ASN A 970 -13.20 -6.17 -31.87
N ALA A 971 -13.66 -6.04 -30.62
CA ALA A 971 -13.57 -7.09 -29.61
C ALA A 971 -14.32 -8.39 -30.00
N ASP A 972 -15.48 -8.28 -30.65
CA ASP A 972 -16.28 -9.44 -31.05
C ASP A 972 -15.59 -10.23 -32.18
N GLU A 973 -14.94 -9.53 -33.10
CA GLU A 973 -14.17 -10.14 -34.18
C GLU A 973 -12.92 -10.86 -33.67
N ILE A 974 -12.16 -10.23 -32.76
CA ILE A 974 -11.00 -10.88 -32.13
C ILE A 974 -11.45 -12.12 -31.38
N LYS A 975 -12.57 -12.06 -30.65
CA LYS A 975 -13.12 -13.21 -29.93
C LYS A 975 -13.55 -14.33 -30.87
N ALA A 976 -14.24 -14.01 -31.97
CA ALA A 976 -14.63 -15.01 -32.97
C ALA A 976 -13.42 -15.70 -33.61
N LYS A 977 -12.37 -14.95 -33.94
CA LYS A 977 -11.12 -15.51 -34.47
C LYS A 977 -10.32 -16.29 -33.43
N LEU A 978 -10.37 -15.88 -32.16
CA LEU A 978 -9.77 -16.61 -31.04
C LEU A 978 -10.43 -17.99 -30.87
N ASP A 979 -11.75 -18.04 -30.91
CA ASP A 979 -12.52 -19.28 -30.85
C ASP A 979 -12.22 -20.17 -32.08
N ALA A 980 -12.07 -19.58 -33.26
CA ALA A 980 -11.70 -20.31 -34.48
C ALA A 980 -10.30 -20.92 -34.39
N ALA A 981 -9.31 -20.17 -33.89
CA ALA A 981 -7.94 -20.67 -33.68
C ALA A 981 -7.88 -21.81 -32.64
N ASN A 982 -8.62 -21.67 -31.53
CA ASN A 982 -8.76 -22.73 -30.53
C ASN A 982 -9.42 -24.00 -31.11
N LYS A 983 -10.41 -23.83 -31.99
CA LYS A 983 -11.05 -24.96 -32.66
C LYS A 983 -10.10 -25.64 -33.65
N ALA A 984 -9.32 -24.87 -34.42
CA ALA A 984 -8.36 -25.41 -35.37
C ALA A 984 -7.29 -26.26 -34.67
N VAL A 985 -6.70 -25.77 -33.56
CA VAL A 985 -5.64 -26.50 -32.84
C VAL A 985 -6.14 -27.78 -32.18
N SER A 986 -7.43 -27.86 -31.81
CA SER A 986 -8.01 -29.07 -31.20
C SER A 986 -7.94 -30.32 -32.10
N LYS A 987 -7.86 -30.13 -33.43
CA LYS A 987 -7.70 -31.21 -34.40
C LYS A 987 -6.37 -31.96 -34.27
N ILE A 988 -5.34 -31.33 -33.70
CA ILE A 988 -4.09 -32.02 -33.34
C ILE A 988 -4.40 -33.19 -32.38
N GLY A 989 -5.23 -32.95 -31.37
CA GLY A 989 -5.64 -33.98 -30.41
C GLY A 989 -6.46 -35.11 -31.03
N GLU A 990 -7.33 -34.78 -31.99
CA GLU A 990 -8.15 -35.75 -32.73
C GLU A 990 -7.28 -36.71 -33.57
N HIS A 991 -6.27 -36.17 -34.27
CA HIS A 991 -5.33 -36.98 -35.04
C HIS A 991 -4.37 -37.82 -34.18
N MET A 992 -3.98 -37.31 -33.01
CA MET A 992 -3.16 -38.06 -32.06
C MET A 992 -3.93 -39.19 -31.35
N SER A 993 -5.26 -39.08 -31.24
CA SER A 993 -6.12 -40.08 -30.59
C SER A 993 -6.60 -41.19 -31.54
N GLY A 994 -6.55 -40.97 -32.85
CA GLY A 994 -7.02 -41.91 -33.88
C GLY A 994 -6.04 -43.04 -34.25
N GLY A 995 -4.87 -43.13 -33.62
CA GLY A 995 -3.78 -44.05 -33.97
C GLY A 995 -3.83 -45.45 -33.34
N SER A 996 -4.95 -45.90 -32.77
CA SER A 996 -5.03 -47.25 -32.17
C SER A 996 -6.39 -47.92 -32.37
N SER A 997 -6.58 -48.61 -33.49
CA SER A 997 -7.50 -49.76 -33.58
C SER A 997 -7.31 -50.64 -34.84
N GLY A 998 -7.20 -51.96 -34.61
CA GLY A 998 -7.28 -53.07 -35.59
C GLY A 998 -6.03 -53.97 -35.58
N SER A 999 -6.02 -55.28 -35.31
CA SER A 999 -7.00 -56.39 -35.11
C SER A 999 -6.30 -57.47 -34.23
N SER A 1000 -6.86 -58.46 -33.54
CA SER A 1000 -7.97 -59.41 -33.82
C SER A 1000 -8.28 -60.30 -32.59
N SER A 1001 -9.58 -60.51 -32.30
CA SER A 1001 -10.33 -61.71 -31.80
C SER A 1001 -9.58 -62.86 -31.07
N ALA A 1002 -10.08 -63.54 -30.02
CA ALA A 1002 -11.43 -63.86 -29.53
C ALA A 1002 -11.41 -64.49 -28.11
N GLY A 1003 -12.53 -64.39 -27.36
CA GLY A 1003 -13.07 -65.49 -26.53
C GLY A 1003 -13.04 -65.39 -25.00
N GLY A 1004 -14.21 -65.17 -24.37
CA GLY A 1004 -14.65 -65.96 -23.20
C GLY A 1004 -14.40 -65.45 -21.76
N SER A 1005 -15.32 -64.61 -21.26
CA SER A 1005 -15.79 -64.37 -19.88
C SER A 1005 -15.22 -65.17 -18.67
N GLN A 1006 -14.61 -64.48 -17.68
CA GLN A 1006 -15.04 -64.39 -16.26
C GLN A 1006 -14.01 -63.66 -15.37
N GLY A 1007 -14.49 -62.87 -14.39
CA GLY A 1007 -13.79 -62.57 -13.13
C GLY A 1007 -12.86 -61.35 -13.13
N GLY A 1008 -13.15 -60.36 -12.28
CA GLY A 1008 -12.35 -59.13 -12.15
C GLY A 1008 -11.15 -59.25 -11.21
N GLU A 1009 -10.21 -58.32 -11.36
CA GLU A 1009 -9.37 -57.76 -10.29
C GLU A 1009 -8.60 -56.56 -10.84
N GLN A 1010 -8.36 -55.58 -9.98
CA GLN A 1010 -7.95 -54.21 -10.31
C GLN A 1010 -6.55 -53.95 -9.73
N ALA A 1011 -5.55 -53.77 -10.60
CA ALA A 1011 -4.22 -53.14 -10.40
C ALA A 1011 -3.41 -53.25 -11.73
N PRO A 1012 -2.28 -52.56 -11.98
CA PRO A 1012 -1.63 -51.43 -11.29
C PRO A 1012 -1.22 -50.25 -12.22
N GLU A 1013 -0.93 -49.08 -11.65
CA GLU A 1013 -0.15 -48.00 -12.29
C GLU A 1013 1.35 -48.32 -12.22
N ALA A 1014 2.05 -48.17 -13.35
CA ALA A 1014 3.50 -48.33 -13.46
C ALA A 1014 4.18 -46.97 -13.73
N GLU A 1015 5.37 -46.86 -13.14
CA GLU A 1015 6.35 -45.77 -13.15
C GLU A 1015 6.82 -45.34 -14.54
N TYR A 1016 7.33 -44.10 -14.65
CA TYR A 1016 8.30 -43.74 -15.69
C TYR A 1016 9.46 -42.90 -15.13
N GLU A 1017 10.65 -43.45 -15.33
CA GLU A 1017 12.00 -42.92 -15.08
C GLU A 1017 12.39 -41.78 -16.04
N GLU A 1018 13.21 -40.85 -15.53
CA GLU A 1018 13.97 -39.87 -16.33
C GLU A 1018 15.12 -40.52 -17.11
N VAL A 1019 15.20 -40.26 -18.41
CA VAL A 1019 16.35 -40.60 -19.25
C VAL A 1019 17.25 -39.37 -19.45
N LYS A 1020 18.51 -39.56 -19.06
CA LYS A 1020 19.70 -38.71 -19.26
C LYS A 1020 19.84 -38.15 -20.69
N LYS A 1021 20.11 -36.84 -20.79
CA LYS A 1021 21.35 -36.30 -21.36
C LYS A 1021 21.57 -34.84 -21.01
#